data_AF-A0A523IAB6-F1
#
_entry.id   AF-A0A523IAB6-F1
#
_cell.length_a   1.000
_cell.length_b   1.000
_cell.length_c   1.000
_cell.angle_alpha   90.00
_cell.angle_beta   90.00
_cell.angle_gamma   90.00
#
_symmetry.space_group_name_H-M   'P 1'
#
loop_
_entity.id
_entity.type
_entity.pdbx_description
1 polymer ?
#
loop_
_entity_poly.entity_id
_entity_poly.type
_entity_poly.pdbx_seq_one_letter_code
_entity_poly.pdbx_strand_id
1 'polypeptide(L)'
;MRPDSKWFITITSFRIMGILMIISGLLLNRWAIGRIVAQDGNIESTTLQTVIILGQIILLIAGIWLLLRKGSVNWSGLFRLGLTLACVAAVTLGAYGTGTYAYQLGINRGWIQLPIKNIPEICELLSGDDVDFFGLAVIDRLSGKLAQMTSEQGEGKETILLRSKLADHLLRHGRVEKAIDHLETAYQLAISKDLPSDALNKLRRELGVAYLRGGEINHCIEMHNPERCLFPIRGEGVWSNSEGASKAIGYFEEYLRAQPGDAGVRWLFNLAHMAIGSYPDGVKSELLLPEWVIESTREAPRFRDIAPDLGLDAFNLSGGSIMDDFDNDGFLDIITSTWEPCSPMLYYHNNGDGSFSDWSAKAKLTEQYGGLNLVHADYNNDGLLDILVLRGAWMGRKYGRQRNSLLRQNTDGTFTDVTKESGLGSTAFPCISAGWADYNGDGNIDLYIANERFPGQLFRNNGDGTFEDVARSAGVDNQLNGKGVTWGDYDNDGDPDLYISNLGGLNRLYRNNGDGTFTDVARETGVEVGEEKKLTFATWFWDVDNDGWLDLFVAGYDGWFGPSKLQFVAADYFGMPASAEHLRLFRNDGTGHFDDVTKEMGLYHIRLPMGANYGDVDNDGFPDIYLGTGAPPYDTLIPNVMYRNEMGKRFVDITASAGVGHLQKGHAIAFGDLDNDGDQDIFAQMGGAYPGDGFHNALFENPGNSNHWITIRLVGVQSNRFGIGAKIKLIVDSQEGERSIFNTVGSGGSFGASSLQQEIGVGDANLIKELEVYWPSSNTRQRFQDVGVDQIIEITESAETYRVLDNKRIQFSKATSLAKK
;
A
#
# COMPACT_ATOMS: atom_id res chain seq x y z
N MET A 1 -41.42 23.11 65.32
CA MET A 1 -41.37 21.67 64.99
C MET A 1 -40.65 21.53 63.66
N ARG A 2 -39.57 20.74 63.64
CA ARG A 2 -38.68 20.51 62.48
C ARG A 2 -39.35 19.53 61.49
N PRO A 3 -39.20 19.67 60.17
CA PRO A 3 -39.52 18.60 59.22
C PRO A 3 -38.38 17.58 59.16
N ASP A 4 -38.74 16.30 59.16
CA ASP A 4 -37.86 15.13 59.23
C ASP A 4 -36.91 14.96 58.04
N SER A 5 -35.61 14.87 58.35
CA SER A 5 -34.49 14.68 57.41
C SER A 5 -34.21 13.21 57.04
N LYS A 6 -35.16 12.28 57.22
CA LYS A 6 -34.91 10.84 57.00
C LYS A 6 -35.23 10.32 55.60
N TRP A 7 -35.93 11.08 54.75
CA TRP A 7 -36.25 10.66 53.38
C TRP A 7 -35.19 11.02 52.34
N PHE A 8 -34.45 12.12 52.54
CA PHE A 8 -33.41 12.56 51.60
C PHE A 8 -32.10 11.75 51.68
N ILE A 9 -31.79 11.15 52.84
CA ILE A 9 -30.55 10.37 53.02
C ILE A 9 -30.65 8.98 52.34
N THR A 10 -31.85 8.42 52.22
CA THR A 10 -32.05 7.07 51.68
C THR A 10 -31.89 7.03 50.16
N ILE A 11 -32.32 8.06 49.42
CA ILE A 11 -32.23 8.10 47.94
C ILE A 11 -30.79 8.40 47.48
N THR A 12 -30.06 9.25 48.20
CA THR A 12 -28.67 9.59 47.89
C THR A 12 -27.73 8.40 48.15
N SER A 13 -28.02 7.60 49.18
CA SER A 13 -27.24 6.39 49.51
C SER A 13 -27.38 5.28 48.45
N PHE A 14 -28.57 5.10 47.85
CA PHE A 14 -28.78 4.11 46.78
C PHE A 14 -28.12 4.51 45.45
N ARG A 15 -28.07 5.81 45.13
CA ARG A 15 -27.38 6.30 43.91
C ARG A 15 -25.86 6.22 44.04
N ILE A 16 -25.30 6.57 45.21
CA ILE A 16 -23.86 6.42 45.47
C ILE A 16 -23.45 4.94 45.46
N MET A 17 -24.29 4.04 45.98
CA MET A 17 -23.99 2.60 46.00
C MET A 17 -24.11 1.95 44.61
N GLY A 18 -25.04 2.39 43.76
CA GLY A 18 -25.11 1.98 42.35
C GLY A 18 -23.89 2.44 41.54
N ILE A 19 -23.40 3.66 41.80
CA ILE A 19 -22.18 4.19 41.17
C ILE A 19 -20.94 3.42 41.65
N LEU A 20 -20.83 3.11 42.96
CA LEU A 20 -19.72 2.32 43.49
C LEU A 20 -19.73 0.87 42.98
N MET A 21 -20.89 0.25 42.76
CA MET A 21 -21.01 -1.09 42.16
C MET A 21 -20.59 -1.11 40.68
N ILE A 22 -20.94 -0.07 39.92
CA ILE A 22 -20.51 0.09 38.52
C ILE A 22 -19.00 0.33 38.45
N ILE A 23 -18.45 1.16 39.35
CA ILE A 23 -17.01 1.41 39.43
C ILE A 23 -16.25 0.14 39.86
N SER A 24 -16.77 -0.64 40.83
CA SER A 24 -16.15 -1.91 41.20
C SER A 24 -16.23 -2.96 40.09
N GLY A 25 -17.32 -2.99 39.32
CA GLY A 25 -17.46 -3.85 38.15
C GLY A 25 -16.48 -3.47 37.04
N LEU A 26 -16.30 -2.17 36.77
CA LEU A 26 -15.33 -1.66 35.80
C LEU A 26 -13.88 -1.85 36.25
N LEU A 27 -13.60 -1.72 37.55
CA LEU A 27 -12.27 -1.96 38.12
C LEU A 27 -11.92 -3.45 38.16
N LEU A 28 -12.87 -4.35 38.47
CA LEU A 28 -12.68 -5.80 38.35
C LEU A 28 -12.51 -6.23 36.90
N ASN A 29 -13.22 -5.60 35.96
CA ASN A 29 -13.06 -5.87 34.53
C ASN A 29 -11.67 -5.39 34.05
N ARG A 30 -11.21 -4.21 34.48
CA ARG A 30 -9.84 -3.73 34.20
C ARG A 30 -8.74 -4.56 34.88
N TRP A 31 -8.99 -5.06 36.09
CA TRP A 31 -8.00 -5.86 36.84
C TRP A 31 -7.91 -7.30 36.32
N ALA A 32 -9.01 -7.89 35.85
CA ALA A 32 -9.03 -9.20 35.20
C ALA A 32 -8.44 -9.17 33.78
N ILE A 33 -8.72 -8.12 33.00
CA ILE A 33 -8.15 -7.94 31.66
C ILE A 33 -6.66 -7.58 31.73
N GLY A 34 -6.22 -6.88 32.79
CA GLY A 34 -4.83 -6.45 32.96
C GLY A 34 -3.85 -7.51 33.50
N ARG A 35 -4.30 -8.72 33.87
CA ARG A 35 -3.42 -9.77 34.41
C ARG A 35 -3.69 -11.21 33.94
N ILE A 36 -4.72 -11.47 33.13
CA ILE A 36 -4.90 -12.76 32.45
C ILE A 36 -4.45 -12.61 31.00
N VAL A 37 -3.17 -12.27 30.83
CA VAL A 37 -2.40 -12.50 29.61
C VAL A 37 -1.14 -13.21 30.11
N ALA A 38 -1.22 -14.54 30.18
CA ALA A 38 -0.08 -15.39 30.49
C ALA A 38 0.14 -16.33 29.30
N GLN A 39 1.22 -16.01 28.58
CA GLN A 39 2.10 -16.79 27.73
C GLN A 39 1.62 -17.60 26.50
N ASP A 40 0.40 -18.12 26.39
CA ASP A 40 0.09 -19.02 25.24
C ASP A 40 -1.17 -18.67 24.43
N GLY A 41 -1.70 -17.44 24.54
CA GLY A 41 -2.81 -16.96 23.69
C GLY A 41 -4.16 -17.71 23.82
N ASN A 42 -4.23 -18.79 24.60
CA ASN A 42 -5.44 -19.55 24.86
C ASN A 42 -6.02 -19.20 26.23
N ILE A 43 -7.23 -18.63 26.26
CA ILE A 43 -8.04 -18.57 27.48
C ILE A 43 -8.62 -19.97 27.69
N GLU A 44 -8.07 -20.75 28.63
CA GLU A 44 -8.76 -21.95 29.10
C GLU A 44 -10.12 -21.53 29.69
N SER A 45 -11.21 -22.02 29.08
CA SER A 45 -12.60 -21.67 29.42
C SER A 45 -12.95 -21.90 30.90
N THR A 46 -12.19 -22.76 31.58
CA THR A 46 -12.27 -23.13 33.00
C THR A 46 -11.85 -21.99 33.94
N THR A 47 -10.83 -21.19 33.59
CA THR A 47 -10.31 -20.12 34.45
C THR A 47 -11.25 -18.92 34.51
N LEU A 48 -11.81 -18.52 33.36
CA LEU A 48 -12.80 -17.44 33.29
C LEU A 48 -14.15 -17.85 33.92
N GLN A 49 -14.58 -19.11 33.74
CA GLN A 49 -15.74 -19.65 34.45
C GLN A 49 -15.56 -19.62 35.96
N THR A 50 -14.37 -19.95 36.47
CA THR A 50 -14.07 -19.94 37.91
C THR A 50 -14.16 -18.53 38.49
N VAL A 51 -13.66 -17.52 37.78
CA VAL A 51 -13.76 -16.10 38.20
C VAL A 51 -15.21 -15.61 38.22
N ILE A 52 -16.02 -15.99 37.23
CA ILE A 52 -17.44 -15.64 37.17
C ILE A 52 -18.23 -16.31 38.29
N ILE A 53 -17.97 -17.60 38.56
CA ILE A 53 -18.61 -18.36 39.64
C ILE A 53 -18.24 -17.77 41.02
N LEU A 54 -16.98 -17.42 41.24
CA LEU A 54 -16.55 -16.76 42.48
C LEU A 54 -17.22 -15.38 42.66
N GLY A 55 -17.34 -14.59 41.59
CA GLY A 55 -18.08 -13.32 41.61
C GLY A 55 -19.56 -13.48 41.97
N GLN A 56 -20.21 -14.52 41.44
CA GLN A 56 -21.61 -14.84 41.77
C GLN A 56 -21.79 -15.30 43.22
N ILE A 57 -20.85 -16.11 43.74
CA ILE A 57 -20.86 -16.56 45.15
C ILE A 57 -20.70 -15.37 46.11
N ILE A 58 -19.81 -14.43 45.80
CA ILE A 58 -19.59 -13.22 46.61
C ILE A 58 -20.86 -12.36 46.66
N LEU A 59 -21.55 -12.18 45.53
CA LEU A 59 -22.82 -11.45 45.47
C LEU A 59 -23.95 -12.17 46.23
N LEU A 60 -23.97 -13.51 46.21
CA LEU A 60 -24.92 -14.32 46.97
C LEU A 60 -24.70 -14.18 48.48
N ILE A 61 -23.44 -14.25 48.94
CA ILE A 61 -23.06 -14.08 50.34
C ILE A 61 -23.40 -12.67 50.83
N ALA A 62 -23.14 -11.63 50.02
CA ALA A 62 -23.50 -10.25 50.34
C ALA A 62 -25.03 -10.06 50.47
N GLY A 63 -25.81 -10.73 49.61
CA GLY A 63 -27.28 -10.75 49.69
C GLY A 63 -27.81 -11.44 50.94
N ILE A 64 -27.24 -12.60 51.31
CA ILE A 64 -27.60 -13.34 52.53
C ILE A 64 -27.23 -12.55 53.78
N TRP A 65 -26.06 -11.90 53.81
CA TRP A 65 -25.63 -11.03 54.92
C TRP A 65 -26.58 -9.83 55.13
N LEU A 66 -27.09 -9.24 54.05
CA LEU A 66 -28.08 -8.16 54.09
C LEU A 66 -29.45 -8.63 54.60
N LEU A 67 -29.86 -9.86 54.28
CA LEU A 67 -31.12 -10.47 54.74
C LEU A 67 -31.09 -10.80 56.25
N LEU A 68 -29.94 -11.27 56.75
CA LEU A 68 -29.77 -11.56 58.18
C LEU A 68 -29.76 -10.30 59.07
N ARG A 69 -29.54 -9.10 58.48
CA ARG A 69 -29.45 -7.83 59.21
C ARG A 69 -30.76 -7.02 59.27
N LYS A 70 -31.77 -7.38 58.48
CA LYS A 70 -33.10 -6.74 58.49
C LYS A 70 -34.18 -7.79 58.65
N GLY A 71 -34.72 -7.91 59.86
CA GLY A 71 -35.72 -8.89 60.28
C GLY A 71 -37.12 -8.78 59.63
N SER A 72 -37.23 -8.52 58.34
CA SER A 72 -38.47 -8.68 57.56
C SER A 72 -38.16 -8.82 56.07
N VAL A 73 -38.41 -10.00 55.51
CA VAL A 73 -38.15 -10.31 54.10
C VAL A 73 -39.27 -9.72 53.24
N ASN A 74 -38.92 -8.80 52.33
CA ASN A 74 -39.84 -8.28 51.30
C ASN A 74 -39.71 -9.11 50.02
N TRP A 75 -40.66 -10.02 49.81
CA TRP A 75 -40.71 -10.95 48.69
C TRP A 75 -40.79 -10.29 47.30
N SER A 76 -41.34 -9.08 47.21
CA SER A 76 -41.43 -8.34 45.94
C SER A 76 -40.06 -7.83 45.45
N GLY A 77 -39.14 -7.53 46.38
CA GLY A 77 -37.76 -7.14 46.05
C GLY A 77 -36.91 -8.32 45.57
N LEU A 78 -37.10 -9.49 46.19
CA LEU A 78 -36.45 -10.75 45.81
C LEU A 78 -36.81 -11.17 44.38
N PHE A 79 -38.08 -11.04 44.00
CA PHE A 79 -38.52 -11.38 42.64
C PHE A 79 -37.91 -10.44 41.58
N ARG A 80 -37.81 -9.14 41.87
CA ARG A 80 -37.20 -8.16 40.95
C ARG A 80 -35.68 -8.33 40.83
N LEU A 81 -34.99 -8.67 41.92
CA LEU A 81 -33.55 -8.96 41.89
C LEU A 81 -33.26 -10.24 41.09
N GLY A 82 -34.07 -11.29 41.29
CA GLY A 82 -34.01 -12.53 40.50
C GLY A 82 -34.25 -12.30 39.00
N LEU A 83 -35.25 -11.47 38.64
CA LEU A 83 -35.50 -11.11 37.24
C LEU A 83 -34.34 -10.33 36.62
N THR A 84 -33.73 -9.42 37.37
CA THR A 84 -32.61 -8.59 36.89
C THR A 84 -31.37 -9.44 36.66
N LEU A 85 -31.06 -10.37 37.59
CA LEU A 85 -29.95 -11.31 37.44
C LEU A 85 -30.19 -12.31 36.30
N ALA A 86 -31.43 -12.75 36.08
CA ALA A 86 -31.80 -13.60 34.95
C ALA A 86 -31.67 -12.87 33.60
N CYS A 87 -32.05 -11.58 33.52
CA CYS A 87 -31.84 -10.76 32.33
C CYS A 87 -30.36 -10.50 32.05
N VAL A 88 -29.55 -10.23 33.08
CA VAL A 88 -28.10 -10.08 32.90
C VAL A 88 -27.48 -11.40 32.44
N ALA A 89 -27.86 -12.54 33.03
CA ALA A 89 -27.39 -13.85 32.57
C ALA A 89 -27.79 -14.14 31.11
N ALA A 90 -29.03 -13.82 30.71
CA ALA A 90 -29.52 -14.01 29.35
C ALA A 90 -28.82 -13.11 28.32
N VAL A 91 -28.52 -11.85 28.67
CA VAL A 91 -27.76 -10.93 27.80
C VAL A 91 -26.30 -11.35 27.70
N THR A 92 -25.71 -11.85 28.79
CA THR A 92 -24.31 -12.30 28.79
C THR A 92 -24.13 -13.62 28.04
N LEU A 93 -25.09 -14.56 28.18
CA LEU A 93 -25.13 -15.82 27.41
C LEU A 93 -25.51 -15.59 25.93
N GLY A 94 -26.39 -14.62 25.63
CA GLY A 94 -26.76 -14.25 24.26
C GLY A 94 -25.65 -13.51 23.50
N ALA A 95 -24.82 -12.72 24.20
CA ALA A 95 -23.67 -12.05 23.62
C ALA A 95 -22.48 -12.99 23.35
N TYR A 96 -22.28 -14.02 24.19
CA TYR A 96 -21.24 -15.03 23.96
C TYR A 96 -21.69 -16.15 23.00
N GLY A 97 -22.97 -16.54 23.02
CA GLY A 97 -23.51 -17.62 22.17
C GLY A 97 -23.69 -17.27 20.69
N THR A 98 -23.56 -16.00 20.29
CA THR A 98 -23.79 -15.58 18.89
C THR A 98 -22.52 -15.26 18.11
N GLY A 99 -21.37 -15.13 18.79
CA GLY A 99 -20.07 -14.85 18.15
C GLY A 99 -19.23 -16.09 17.84
N THR A 100 -19.20 -17.09 18.75
CA THR A 100 -18.33 -18.27 18.62
C THR A 100 -19.07 -19.54 18.19
N TYR A 101 -20.36 -19.68 18.48
CA TYR A 101 -21.16 -20.86 18.07
C TYR A 101 -21.71 -20.79 16.62
N ALA A 102 -21.77 -19.60 16.02
CA ALA A 102 -22.26 -19.43 14.64
C ALA A 102 -21.27 -19.96 13.58
N TYR A 103 -19.98 -20.05 13.91
CA TYR A 103 -18.94 -20.55 13.01
C TYR A 103 -18.82 -22.09 13.01
N GLN A 104 -19.13 -22.75 14.15
CA GLN A 104 -19.08 -24.21 14.26
C GLN A 104 -20.26 -24.94 13.62
N LEU A 105 -21.36 -24.23 13.28
CA LEU A 105 -22.58 -24.86 12.75
C LEU A 105 -22.92 -24.48 11.29
N GLY A 106 -22.04 -23.78 10.57
CA GLY A 106 -22.28 -23.50 9.14
C GLY A 106 -23.57 -22.72 8.84
N ILE A 107 -24.12 -22.01 9.84
CA ILE A 107 -25.31 -21.17 9.63
C ILE A 107 -24.84 -19.86 9.04
N ASN A 108 -24.81 -19.82 7.71
CA ASN A 108 -24.82 -18.61 6.89
C ASN A 108 -25.89 -17.66 7.45
N ARG A 109 -25.50 -16.68 8.28
CA ARG A 109 -26.31 -15.45 8.40
C ARG A 109 -26.34 -14.91 6.99
N GLY A 110 -27.51 -14.96 6.35
CA GLY A 110 -27.73 -14.58 4.96
C GLY A 110 -26.95 -13.32 4.60
N TRP A 111 -25.73 -13.54 4.10
CA TRP A 111 -24.91 -12.51 3.54
C TRP A 111 -25.60 -12.23 2.22
N ILE A 112 -26.02 -10.99 2.01
CA ILE A 112 -26.34 -10.56 0.67
C ILE A 112 -24.99 -10.61 -0.06
N GLN A 113 -24.64 -11.75 -0.64
CA GLN A 113 -23.83 -11.76 -1.83
C GLN A 113 -24.62 -10.88 -2.79
N LEU A 114 -24.16 -9.65 -3.00
CA LEU A 114 -24.48 -9.00 -4.25
C LEU A 114 -24.08 -10.03 -5.32
N PRO A 115 -24.96 -10.35 -6.30
CA PRO A 115 -24.55 -11.22 -7.39
C PRO A 115 -23.21 -10.69 -7.87
N ILE A 116 -22.23 -11.58 -8.05
CA ILE A 116 -20.95 -11.24 -8.63
C ILE A 116 -21.28 -10.45 -9.91
N LYS A 117 -21.19 -9.13 -9.81
CA LYS A 117 -21.67 -8.25 -10.85
C LYS A 117 -20.73 -8.43 -12.02
N ASN A 118 -21.26 -8.45 -13.24
CA ASN A 118 -20.40 -8.33 -14.41
C ASN A 118 -19.60 -7.04 -14.28
N ILE A 119 -18.37 -7.01 -14.79
CA ILE A 119 -17.46 -5.86 -14.64
C ILE A 119 -18.13 -4.52 -15.06
N PRO A 120 -18.92 -4.45 -16.15
CA PRO A 120 -19.65 -3.23 -16.49
C PRO A 120 -20.70 -2.78 -15.45
N GLU A 121 -21.39 -3.72 -14.79
CA GLU A 121 -22.40 -3.41 -13.77
C GLU A 121 -21.78 -2.87 -12.46
N ILE A 122 -20.48 -3.09 -12.26
CA ILE A 122 -19.70 -2.54 -11.13
C ILE A 122 -19.50 -1.04 -11.32
N CYS A 123 -19.13 -0.60 -12.53
CA CYS A 123 -19.00 0.81 -12.89
C CYS A 123 -20.31 1.59 -12.63
N GLU A 124 -21.45 1.08 -13.12
CA GLU A 124 -22.76 1.72 -12.89
C GLU A 124 -23.14 1.80 -11.40
N LEU A 125 -22.80 0.76 -10.62
CA LEU A 125 -23.05 0.76 -9.18
C LEU A 125 -22.24 1.84 -8.46
N LEU A 126 -20.95 1.93 -8.77
CA LEU A 126 -20.01 2.78 -8.04
C LEU A 126 -20.18 4.26 -8.39
N SER A 127 -20.71 4.56 -9.58
CA SER A 127 -21.04 5.92 -10.02
C SER A 127 -22.39 6.45 -9.50
N GLY A 128 -23.32 5.58 -9.08
CA GLY A 128 -24.70 5.95 -8.73
C GLY A 128 -25.06 6.06 -7.24
N ASP A 129 -24.19 5.63 -6.33
CA ASP A 129 -24.51 5.40 -4.90
C ASP A 129 -23.80 6.36 -3.90
N ASP A 130 -24.11 6.25 -2.60
CA ASP A 130 -23.40 6.90 -1.47
C ASP A 130 -22.05 6.21 -1.18
N VAL A 131 -21.22 6.03 -2.22
CA VAL A 131 -19.89 5.40 -2.13
C VAL A 131 -18.87 6.44 -1.67
N ASP A 132 -18.07 6.12 -0.64
CA ASP A 132 -17.16 7.08 0.01
C ASP A 132 -16.10 7.73 -0.92
N PHE A 133 -15.75 7.07 -2.02
CA PHE A 133 -14.71 7.52 -2.97
C PHE A 133 -15.28 8.22 -4.22
N PHE A 134 -16.41 7.71 -4.74
CA PHE A 134 -16.93 8.08 -6.07
C PHE A 134 -18.34 8.72 -6.04
N GLY A 135 -19.06 8.58 -4.92
CA GLY A 135 -20.45 8.99 -4.80
C GLY A 135 -20.64 10.49 -4.61
N LEU A 136 -21.54 11.09 -5.39
CA LEU A 136 -21.90 12.51 -5.27
C LEU A 136 -23.00 12.80 -4.22
N ALA A 137 -23.66 11.76 -3.68
CA ALA A 137 -24.80 11.89 -2.79
C ALA A 137 -24.50 12.69 -1.50
N VAL A 138 -23.26 12.64 -1.01
CA VAL A 138 -22.85 13.44 0.15
C VAL A 138 -22.82 14.93 -0.18
N ILE A 139 -22.29 15.31 -1.36
CA ILE A 139 -22.27 16.70 -1.83
C ILE A 139 -23.70 17.23 -1.92
N ASP A 140 -24.61 16.47 -2.53
CA ASP A 140 -26.02 16.87 -2.69
C ASP A 140 -26.72 17.05 -1.33
N ARG A 141 -26.49 16.12 -0.40
CA ARG A 141 -27.06 16.17 0.96
C ARG A 141 -26.54 17.36 1.75
N LEU A 142 -25.24 17.64 1.71
CA LEU A 142 -24.63 18.77 2.40
C LEU A 142 -25.07 20.10 1.78
N SER A 143 -25.14 20.17 0.44
CA SER A 143 -25.63 21.34 -0.30
C SER A 143 -27.11 21.62 0.00
N GLY A 144 -27.95 20.58 0.03
CA GLY A 144 -29.37 20.69 0.37
C GLY A 144 -29.58 21.15 1.82
N LYS A 145 -28.80 20.64 2.77
CA LYS A 145 -28.81 21.14 4.16
C LYS A 145 -28.43 22.61 4.24
N LEU A 146 -27.40 23.02 3.51
CA LEU A 146 -26.94 24.41 3.49
C LEU A 146 -28.01 25.34 2.89
N ALA A 147 -28.72 24.91 1.84
CA ALA A 147 -29.79 25.66 1.20
C ALA A 147 -31.06 25.82 2.08
N GLN A 148 -31.28 24.92 3.04
CA GLN A 148 -32.44 24.95 3.95
C GLN A 148 -32.19 25.77 5.23
N MET A 149 -30.97 26.29 5.44
CA MET A 149 -30.66 27.10 6.60
C MET A 149 -31.42 28.43 6.57
N THR A 150 -32.03 28.81 7.69
CA THR A 150 -32.65 30.15 7.84
C THR A 150 -31.58 31.24 7.79
N SER A 151 -31.98 32.51 7.63
CA SER A 151 -31.03 33.64 7.65
C SER A 151 -30.21 33.71 8.94
N GLU A 152 -30.80 33.39 10.09
CA GLU A 152 -30.09 33.32 11.38
C GLU A 152 -29.16 32.10 11.49
N GLN A 153 -29.58 30.94 10.96
CA GLN A 153 -28.76 29.73 10.97
C GLN A 153 -27.59 29.84 9.99
N GLY A 154 -27.80 30.47 8.83
CA GLY A 154 -26.83 30.64 7.75
C GLY A 154 -25.60 31.46 8.10
N GLU A 155 -25.61 32.12 9.26
CA GLU A 155 -24.46 32.86 9.81
C GLU A 155 -23.86 32.17 11.05
N GLY A 156 -24.33 30.99 11.44
CA GLY A 156 -23.93 30.28 12.66
C GLY A 156 -22.67 29.41 12.51
N LYS A 157 -22.12 28.95 13.65
CA LYS A 157 -20.99 27.99 13.69
C LYS A 157 -21.28 26.70 12.91
N GLU A 158 -22.54 26.28 12.88
CA GLU A 158 -22.99 25.11 12.13
C GLU A 158 -22.79 25.29 10.62
N THR A 159 -23.08 26.48 10.08
CA THR A 159 -22.84 26.79 8.66
C THR A 159 -21.36 26.75 8.30
N ILE A 160 -20.49 27.26 9.16
CA ILE A 160 -19.04 27.24 8.96
C ILE A 160 -18.55 25.78 8.87
N LEU A 161 -18.95 24.93 9.80
CA LEU A 161 -18.60 23.50 9.78
C LEU A 161 -19.19 22.78 8.55
N LEU A 162 -20.43 23.10 8.18
CA LEU A 162 -21.10 22.50 7.04
C LEU A 162 -20.41 22.86 5.72
N ARG A 163 -20.01 24.13 5.55
CA ARG A 163 -19.26 24.62 4.40
C ARG A 163 -17.87 23.98 4.30
N SER A 164 -17.14 23.91 5.41
CA SER A 164 -15.83 23.23 5.47
C SER A 164 -15.94 21.75 5.08
N LYS A 165 -16.94 21.03 5.59
CA LYS A 165 -17.20 19.63 5.18
C LYS A 165 -17.59 19.50 3.71
N LEU A 166 -18.46 20.37 3.21
CA LEU A 166 -18.85 20.37 1.81
C LEU A 166 -17.64 20.64 0.91
N ALA A 167 -16.76 21.57 1.30
CA ALA A 167 -15.53 21.87 0.58
C ALA A 167 -14.57 20.67 0.52
N ASP A 168 -14.37 19.92 1.62
CA ASP A 168 -13.57 18.68 1.61
C ASP A 168 -14.11 17.65 0.59
N HIS A 169 -15.42 17.42 0.56
CA HIS A 169 -16.01 16.54 -0.45
C HIS A 169 -15.91 17.11 -1.87
N LEU A 170 -16.06 18.42 -2.05
CA LEU A 170 -15.88 19.05 -3.37
C LEU A 170 -14.44 18.89 -3.87
N LEU A 171 -13.43 19.07 -3.01
CA LEU A 171 -12.02 18.81 -3.35
C LEU A 171 -11.81 17.36 -3.79
N ARG A 172 -12.35 16.39 -3.04
CA ARG A 172 -12.27 14.96 -3.38
C ARG A 172 -12.82 14.63 -4.77
N HIS A 173 -13.75 15.43 -5.27
CA HIS A 173 -14.35 15.27 -6.60
C HIS A 173 -13.78 16.24 -7.65
N GLY A 174 -12.62 16.85 -7.39
CA GLY A 174 -11.94 17.77 -8.33
C GLY A 174 -12.65 19.11 -8.51
N ARG A 175 -13.65 19.44 -7.68
CA ARG A 175 -14.42 20.70 -7.76
C ARG A 175 -13.75 21.81 -6.94
N VAL A 176 -12.50 22.09 -7.26
CA VAL A 176 -11.60 22.91 -6.42
C VAL A 176 -12.10 24.35 -6.27
N GLU A 177 -12.51 25.02 -7.34
CA GLU A 177 -13.02 26.41 -7.27
C GLU A 177 -14.22 26.53 -6.31
N LYS A 178 -15.19 25.63 -6.42
CA LYS A 178 -16.36 25.60 -5.53
C LYS A 178 -15.95 25.32 -4.08
N ALA A 179 -14.97 24.45 -3.87
CA ALA A 179 -14.47 24.18 -2.53
C ALA A 179 -13.84 25.44 -1.90
N ILE A 180 -13.03 26.17 -2.68
CA ILE A 180 -12.44 27.45 -2.28
C ILE A 180 -13.53 28.46 -1.92
N ASP A 181 -14.55 28.64 -2.76
CA ASP A 181 -15.67 29.56 -2.49
C ASP A 181 -16.35 29.27 -1.14
N HIS A 182 -16.60 27.99 -0.86
CA HIS A 182 -17.21 27.56 0.39
C HIS A 182 -16.30 27.82 1.59
N LEU A 183 -14.99 27.57 1.46
CA LEU A 183 -14.00 27.81 2.51
C LEU A 183 -13.80 29.30 2.77
N GLU A 184 -13.71 30.14 1.73
CA GLU A 184 -13.58 31.60 1.89
C GLU A 184 -14.81 32.17 2.58
N THR A 185 -16.00 31.75 2.16
CA THR A 185 -17.25 32.14 2.84
C THR A 185 -17.24 31.72 4.31
N ALA A 186 -16.81 30.49 4.61
CA ALA A 186 -16.71 30.00 5.97
C ALA A 186 -15.69 30.80 6.82
N TYR A 187 -14.57 31.20 6.22
CA TYR A 187 -13.54 32.01 6.85
C TYR A 187 -14.02 33.43 7.16
N GLN A 188 -14.68 34.10 6.21
CA GLN A 188 -15.26 35.43 6.43
C GLN A 188 -16.35 35.41 7.51
N LEU A 189 -17.21 34.39 7.51
CA LEU A 189 -18.20 34.19 8.58
C LEU A 189 -17.50 33.98 9.94
N ALA A 190 -16.46 33.15 10.00
CA ALA A 190 -15.71 32.91 11.22
C ALA A 190 -15.08 34.19 11.80
N ILE A 191 -14.54 35.06 10.94
CA ILE A 191 -14.01 36.38 11.34
C ILE A 191 -15.13 37.27 11.86
N SER A 192 -16.23 37.42 11.10
CA SER A 192 -17.35 38.30 11.48
C SER A 192 -18.02 37.92 12.80
N LYS A 193 -17.92 36.65 13.20
CA LYS A 193 -18.49 36.12 14.45
C LYS A 193 -17.45 35.98 15.58
N ASP A 194 -16.24 36.50 15.39
CA ASP A 194 -15.16 36.50 16.38
C ASP A 194 -14.91 35.09 16.95
N LEU A 195 -14.82 34.09 16.04
CA LEU A 195 -14.58 32.72 16.47
C LEU A 195 -13.17 32.54 17.06
N PRO A 196 -12.99 31.57 17.98
CA PRO A 196 -11.68 31.29 18.56
C PRO A 196 -10.61 31.02 17.49
N SER A 197 -9.38 31.40 17.80
CA SER A 197 -8.23 31.29 16.88
C SER A 197 -8.04 29.88 16.31
N ASP A 198 -8.36 28.83 17.07
CA ASP A 198 -8.27 27.44 16.58
C ASP A 198 -9.20 27.16 15.39
N ALA A 199 -10.41 27.72 15.41
CA ALA A 199 -11.36 27.56 14.30
C ALA A 199 -10.90 28.31 13.06
N LEU A 200 -10.34 29.52 13.24
CA LEU A 200 -9.74 30.29 12.15
C LEU A 200 -8.51 29.59 11.58
N ASN A 201 -7.65 29.03 12.44
CA ASN A 201 -6.46 28.29 12.02
C ASN A 201 -6.81 27.03 11.23
N LYS A 202 -7.86 26.30 11.61
CA LYS A 202 -8.36 25.17 10.81
C LYS A 202 -8.73 25.61 9.38
N LEU A 203 -9.50 26.69 9.25
CA LEU A 203 -9.91 27.21 7.95
C LEU A 203 -8.73 27.76 7.13
N ARG A 204 -7.74 28.40 7.78
CA ARG A 204 -6.49 28.82 7.11
C ARG A 204 -5.74 27.64 6.51
N ARG A 205 -5.58 26.55 7.26
CA ARG A 205 -4.93 25.33 6.74
C ARG A 205 -5.72 24.75 5.55
N GLU A 206 -7.03 24.62 5.69
CA GLU A 206 -7.90 24.10 4.61
C GLU A 206 -7.84 24.97 3.35
N LEU A 207 -7.88 26.31 3.50
CA LEU A 207 -7.75 27.25 2.40
C LEU A 207 -6.37 27.18 1.74
N GLY A 208 -5.29 27.15 2.53
CA GLY A 208 -3.95 27.05 2.00
C GLY A 208 -3.75 25.79 1.17
N VAL A 209 -4.26 24.65 1.65
CA VAL A 209 -4.24 23.38 0.90
C VAL A 209 -5.08 23.48 -0.37
N ALA A 210 -6.32 24.00 -0.28
CA ALA A 210 -7.20 24.12 -1.44
C ALA A 210 -6.60 25.01 -2.54
N TYR A 211 -5.98 26.14 -2.17
CA TYR A 211 -5.31 27.03 -3.12
C TYR A 211 -4.05 26.42 -3.72
N LEU A 212 -3.24 25.72 -2.92
CA LEU A 212 -2.05 25.04 -3.41
C LEU A 212 -2.43 23.96 -4.42
N ARG A 213 -3.41 23.10 -4.08
CA ARG A 213 -3.92 22.06 -4.98
C ARG A 213 -4.58 22.63 -6.24
N GLY A 214 -5.30 23.74 -6.13
CA GLY A 214 -5.85 24.43 -7.31
C GLY A 214 -4.77 24.97 -8.25
N GLY A 215 -3.69 25.53 -7.70
CA GLY A 215 -2.53 25.96 -8.49
C GLY A 215 -1.83 24.79 -9.17
N GLU A 216 -1.73 23.66 -8.48
CA GLU A 216 -1.15 22.44 -9.00
C GLU A 216 -1.93 21.89 -10.20
N ILE A 217 -3.26 21.80 -10.16
CA ILE A 217 -4.06 21.32 -11.32
C ILE A 217 -3.70 22.08 -12.60
N ASN A 218 -3.63 23.41 -12.53
CA ASN A 218 -3.32 24.23 -13.70
C ASN A 218 -1.89 24.02 -14.23
N HIS A 219 -0.92 23.69 -13.37
CA HIS A 219 0.50 23.63 -13.76
C HIS A 219 1.00 22.21 -13.99
N CYS A 220 0.68 21.33 -13.06
CA CYS A 220 1.11 19.95 -13.03
C CYS A 220 0.30 19.04 -13.95
N ILE A 221 -0.98 19.35 -14.17
CA ILE A 221 -1.87 18.55 -15.01
C ILE A 221 -2.06 19.26 -16.35
N GLU A 222 -2.66 20.47 -16.37
CA GLU A 222 -3.04 21.12 -17.64
C GLU A 222 -1.85 21.64 -18.48
N MET A 223 -0.73 21.94 -17.82
CA MET A 223 0.48 22.46 -18.45
C MET A 223 1.70 21.58 -18.13
N HIS A 224 1.50 20.27 -18.02
CA HIS A 224 2.54 19.32 -17.63
C HIS A 224 3.81 19.39 -18.51
N ASN A 225 4.97 19.12 -17.89
CA ASN A 225 6.26 18.94 -18.55
C ASN A 225 7.17 18.04 -17.69
N PRO A 226 8.30 17.52 -18.22
CA PRO A 226 9.19 16.61 -17.50
C PRO A 226 9.84 17.12 -16.21
N GLU A 227 9.82 18.43 -15.93
CA GLU A 227 10.37 19.00 -14.68
C GLU A 227 9.30 19.40 -13.66
N ARG A 228 8.02 19.41 -14.06
CA ARG A 228 6.94 19.86 -13.19
C ARG A 228 6.58 18.80 -12.18
N CYS A 229 6.19 19.27 -11.00
CA CYS A 229 5.73 18.43 -9.89
C CYS A 229 6.80 17.50 -9.31
N LEU A 230 8.06 17.69 -9.71
CA LEU A 230 9.20 17.06 -9.08
C LEU A 230 9.69 17.93 -7.93
N PHE A 231 10.12 17.25 -6.87
CA PHE A 231 10.77 17.85 -5.73
C PHE A 231 12.30 17.81 -5.89
N PRO A 232 13.02 18.89 -5.54
CA PRO A 232 12.50 20.23 -5.27
C PRO A 232 11.93 20.89 -6.53
N ILE A 233 10.91 21.74 -6.38
CA ILE A 233 10.36 22.51 -7.51
C ILE A 233 11.36 23.62 -7.87
N ARG A 234 11.96 23.52 -9.05
CA ARG A 234 12.95 24.47 -9.58
C ARG A 234 12.91 24.49 -11.11
N GLY A 235 13.67 25.39 -11.74
CA GLY A 235 13.80 25.43 -13.20
C GLY A 235 12.46 25.57 -13.91
N GLU A 236 12.18 24.67 -14.86
CA GLU A 236 10.93 24.65 -15.63
C GLU A 236 9.73 24.11 -14.85
N GLY A 237 9.97 23.61 -13.63
CA GLY A 237 8.94 23.22 -12.67
C GLY A 237 8.25 24.39 -11.96
N VAL A 238 8.84 25.59 -11.98
CA VAL A 238 8.26 26.79 -11.35
C VAL A 238 6.99 27.23 -12.07
N TRP A 239 5.98 27.61 -11.30
CA TRP A 239 4.65 27.94 -11.81
C TRP A 239 4.63 29.30 -12.50
N SER A 240 4.08 29.33 -13.71
CA SER A 240 3.94 30.55 -14.49
C SER A 240 2.85 31.48 -13.92
N ASN A 241 1.78 30.92 -13.32
CA ASN A 241 0.78 31.66 -12.57
C ASN A 241 0.93 31.40 -11.05
N SER A 242 1.38 32.43 -10.34
CA SER A 242 1.64 32.36 -8.90
C SER A 242 0.43 32.62 -8.01
N GLU A 243 -0.76 32.92 -8.54
CA GLU A 243 -1.90 33.38 -7.72
C GLU A 243 -2.30 32.38 -6.63
N GLY A 244 -2.50 31.11 -7.01
CA GLY A 244 -2.89 30.05 -6.08
C GLY A 244 -1.85 29.84 -4.97
N ALA A 245 -0.58 29.62 -5.34
CA ALA A 245 0.50 29.46 -4.37
C ALA A 245 0.71 30.71 -3.51
N SER A 246 0.57 31.92 -4.05
CA SER A 246 0.69 33.17 -3.27
C SER A 246 -0.41 33.30 -2.22
N LYS A 247 -1.66 32.93 -2.56
CA LYS A 247 -2.76 32.86 -1.58
C LYS A 247 -2.49 31.79 -0.53
N ALA A 248 -1.99 30.62 -0.94
CA ALA A 248 -1.61 29.55 0.00
C ALA A 248 -0.51 30.00 0.98
N ILE A 249 0.55 30.66 0.49
CA ILE A 249 1.61 31.26 1.31
C ILE A 249 1.01 32.19 2.38
N GLY A 250 0.10 33.09 2.00
CA GLY A 250 -0.52 34.01 2.95
C GLY A 250 -1.28 33.30 4.08
N TYR A 251 -2.10 32.30 3.75
CA TYR A 251 -2.83 31.53 4.75
C TYR A 251 -1.93 30.68 5.65
N PHE A 252 -0.90 30.05 5.07
CA PHE A 252 0.07 29.26 5.82
C PHE A 252 0.95 30.14 6.71
N GLU A 253 1.35 31.34 6.26
CA GLU A 253 2.13 32.27 7.08
C GLU A 253 1.33 32.70 8.32
N GLU A 254 0.06 33.07 8.17
CA GLU A 254 -0.80 33.39 9.31
C GLU A 254 -0.99 32.21 10.26
N TYR A 255 -1.14 31.00 9.71
CA TYR A 255 -1.24 29.78 10.51
C TYR A 255 0.03 29.53 11.32
N LEU A 256 1.21 29.60 10.70
CA LEU A 256 2.51 29.32 11.31
C LEU A 256 2.90 30.38 12.36
N ARG A 257 2.36 31.60 12.29
CA ARG A 257 2.51 32.58 13.40
C ARG A 257 1.87 32.08 14.70
N ALA A 258 0.79 31.32 14.60
CA ALA A 258 0.11 30.73 15.76
C ALA A 258 0.63 29.33 16.11
N GLN A 259 1.04 28.54 15.10
CA GLN A 259 1.46 27.15 15.24
C GLN A 259 2.80 26.90 14.52
N PRO A 260 3.92 27.52 14.96
CA PRO A 260 5.19 27.41 14.25
C PRO A 260 5.80 26.00 14.27
N GLY A 261 5.32 25.13 15.15
CA GLY A 261 5.77 23.74 15.27
C GLY A 261 5.01 22.73 14.40
N ASP A 262 4.00 23.15 13.60
CA ASP A 262 3.34 22.24 12.66
C ASP A 262 4.25 21.99 11.46
N ALA A 263 5.00 20.89 11.52
CA ALA A 263 5.93 20.47 10.47
C ALA A 263 5.22 20.28 9.12
N GLY A 264 3.96 19.84 9.10
CA GLY A 264 3.22 19.61 7.86
C GLY A 264 2.89 20.92 7.15
N VAL A 265 2.39 21.92 7.87
CA VAL A 265 2.14 23.24 7.28
C VAL A 265 3.45 23.94 6.92
N ARG A 266 4.50 23.78 7.72
CA ARG A 266 5.85 24.28 7.38
C ARG A 266 6.35 23.66 6.07
N TRP A 267 6.15 22.36 5.86
CA TRP A 267 6.50 21.69 4.61
C TRP A 267 5.75 22.28 3.41
N LEU A 268 4.41 22.36 3.48
CA LEU A 268 3.59 22.95 2.40
C LEU A 268 3.92 24.41 2.12
N PHE A 269 4.31 25.16 3.16
CA PHE A 269 4.76 26.54 3.02
C PHE A 269 6.03 26.62 2.16
N ASN A 270 7.02 25.76 2.40
CA ASN A 270 8.23 25.71 1.58
C ASN A 270 7.91 25.28 0.14
N LEU A 271 7.05 24.28 -0.07
CA LEU A 271 6.61 23.89 -1.41
C LEU A 271 5.92 25.03 -2.15
N ALA A 272 5.05 25.79 -1.49
CA ALA A 272 4.38 26.95 -2.09
C ALA A 272 5.36 28.06 -2.48
N HIS A 273 6.42 28.27 -1.69
CA HIS A 273 7.49 29.21 -2.02
C HIS A 273 8.35 28.75 -3.21
N MET A 274 8.66 27.45 -3.29
CA MET A 274 9.35 26.85 -4.44
C MET A 274 8.50 26.96 -5.71
N ALA A 275 7.20 26.68 -5.59
CA ALA A 275 6.23 26.77 -6.69
C ALA A 275 6.24 28.14 -7.37
N ILE A 276 6.51 29.23 -6.64
CA ILE A 276 6.59 30.59 -7.22
C ILE A 276 8.02 31.10 -7.43
N GLY A 277 9.03 30.22 -7.28
CA GLY A 277 10.44 30.56 -7.49
C GLY A 277 11.03 31.52 -6.45
N SER A 278 10.39 31.63 -5.28
CA SER A 278 10.84 32.51 -4.19
C SER A 278 11.66 31.80 -3.13
N TYR A 279 11.74 30.46 -3.15
CA TYR A 279 12.58 29.69 -2.24
C TYR A 279 14.07 29.78 -2.67
N PRO A 280 15.04 29.87 -1.74
CA PRO A 280 14.85 29.94 -0.28
C PRO A 280 14.59 31.36 0.25
N ASP A 281 14.89 32.41 -0.51
CA ASP A 281 14.96 33.80 -0.04
C ASP A 281 13.63 34.35 0.55
N GLY A 282 12.50 33.84 0.07
CA GLY A 282 11.15 34.20 0.53
C GLY A 282 10.73 33.52 1.84
N VAL A 283 11.52 32.58 2.35
CA VAL A 283 11.23 31.80 3.56
C VAL A 283 12.19 32.20 4.68
N LYS A 284 11.66 32.45 5.88
CA LYS A 284 12.49 32.73 7.05
C LYS A 284 13.35 31.53 7.42
N SER A 285 14.59 31.76 7.85
CA SER A 285 15.57 30.72 8.14
C SER A 285 15.07 29.60 9.06
N GLU A 286 14.28 29.94 10.07
CA GLU A 286 13.71 29.01 11.04
C GLU A 286 12.60 28.11 10.47
N LEU A 287 12.08 28.45 9.29
CA LEU A 287 11.06 27.69 8.56
C LEU A 287 11.62 26.91 7.37
N LEU A 288 12.85 27.15 6.94
CA LEU A 288 13.47 26.48 5.78
C LEU A 288 13.56 24.97 5.96
N LEU A 289 13.41 24.23 4.86
CA LEU A 289 13.82 22.82 4.79
C LEU A 289 15.34 22.68 4.98
N PRO A 290 15.82 21.60 5.61
CA PRO A 290 17.25 21.33 5.70
C PRO A 290 17.88 21.12 4.32
N GLU A 291 19.12 21.58 4.16
CA GLU A 291 19.85 21.54 2.87
C GLU A 291 19.97 20.13 2.28
N TRP A 292 20.19 19.12 3.12
CA TRP A 292 20.31 17.71 2.69
C TRP A 292 19.04 17.17 2.00
N VAL A 293 17.88 17.76 2.28
CA VAL A 293 16.61 17.39 1.65
C VAL A 293 16.51 17.97 0.24
N ILE A 294 17.09 19.15 0.01
CA ILE A 294 16.98 19.90 -1.25
C ILE A 294 18.02 19.45 -2.28
N GLU A 295 19.25 19.17 -1.83
CA GLU A 295 20.38 18.86 -2.73
C GLU A 295 20.73 17.37 -2.77
N SER A 296 20.08 16.53 -1.95
CA SER A 296 20.54 15.17 -1.63
C SER A 296 21.94 15.15 -1.00
N THR A 297 22.34 14.03 -0.39
CA THR A 297 23.71 13.88 0.19
C THR A 297 24.71 13.23 -0.77
N ARG A 298 24.21 12.79 -1.92
CA ARG A 298 24.94 12.15 -3.01
C ARG A 298 24.42 12.72 -4.32
N GLU A 299 25.33 12.92 -5.26
CA GLU A 299 24.96 13.20 -6.64
C GLU A 299 24.62 11.88 -7.33
N ALA A 300 23.57 11.90 -8.15
CA ALA A 300 23.17 10.82 -9.03
C ALA A 300 22.91 11.39 -10.43
N PRO A 301 23.11 10.60 -11.50
CA PRO A 301 22.63 10.96 -12.83
C PRO A 301 21.14 11.28 -12.79
N ARG A 302 20.73 12.30 -13.55
CA ARG A 302 19.35 12.77 -13.54
C ARG A 302 18.52 12.01 -14.55
N PHE A 303 17.51 11.32 -14.06
CA PHE A 303 16.48 10.68 -14.86
C PHE A 303 15.56 11.73 -15.49
N ARG A 304 15.03 11.41 -16.66
CA ARG A 304 14.09 12.29 -17.37
C ARG A 304 12.73 11.61 -17.44
N ASP A 305 11.68 12.32 -17.03
CA ASP A 305 10.32 11.86 -17.32
C ASP A 305 10.02 12.01 -18.82
N ILE A 306 9.87 10.89 -19.52
CA ILE A 306 9.59 10.82 -20.95
C ILE A 306 8.19 10.25 -21.25
N ALA A 307 7.37 9.95 -20.23
CA ALA A 307 6.03 9.41 -20.46
C ALA A 307 5.16 10.30 -21.38
N PRO A 308 5.15 11.64 -21.24
CA PRO A 308 4.38 12.51 -22.14
C PRO A 308 4.91 12.51 -23.58
N ASP A 309 6.23 12.37 -23.74
CA ASP A 309 6.87 12.30 -25.06
C ASP A 309 6.52 10.98 -25.78
N LEU A 310 6.19 9.92 -25.04
CA LEU A 310 5.86 8.61 -25.59
C LEU A 310 4.36 8.27 -25.58
N GLY A 311 3.53 9.11 -24.95
CA GLY A 311 2.09 8.84 -24.79
C GLY A 311 1.77 7.77 -23.75
N LEU A 312 2.64 7.61 -22.76
CA LEU A 312 2.53 6.66 -21.64
C LEU A 312 1.93 7.30 -20.38
N ASP A 313 1.64 8.60 -20.43
CA ASP A 313 1.25 9.48 -19.33
C ASP A 313 -0.27 9.51 -19.09
N ALA A 314 -0.96 8.37 -19.17
CA ALA A 314 -2.42 8.37 -19.00
C ALA A 314 -2.84 9.00 -17.68
N PHE A 315 -3.86 9.87 -17.75
CA PHE A 315 -4.43 10.53 -16.58
C PHE A 315 -5.41 9.59 -15.86
N ASN A 316 -5.00 9.04 -14.73
CA ASN A 316 -5.75 8.02 -13.99
C ASN A 316 -5.71 8.25 -12.48
N LEU A 317 -6.43 7.41 -11.75
CA LEU A 317 -6.33 7.29 -10.29
C LEU A 317 -5.25 6.28 -9.93
N SER A 318 -5.04 6.06 -8.63
CA SER A 318 -4.27 4.94 -8.09
C SER A 318 -4.57 3.63 -8.82
N GLY A 319 -3.62 2.74 -9.00
CA GLY A 319 -3.84 1.51 -9.77
C GLY A 319 -2.57 0.69 -9.92
N GLY A 320 -2.59 -0.23 -10.87
CA GLY A 320 -1.53 -1.20 -11.07
C GLY A 320 -0.74 -1.00 -12.35
N SER A 321 0.49 -1.50 -12.39
CA SER A 321 1.33 -1.56 -13.59
C SER A 321 2.17 -2.83 -13.62
N ILE A 322 2.24 -3.47 -14.77
CA ILE A 322 3.11 -4.61 -15.05
C ILE A 322 3.94 -4.29 -16.28
N MET A 323 5.21 -4.68 -16.26
CA MET A 323 6.15 -4.48 -17.36
C MET A 323 6.76 -5.82 -17.74
N ASP A 324 6.56 -6.29 -18.96
CA ASP A 324 7.19 -7.52 -19.46
C ASP A 324 7.09 -7.64 -20.99
N ASP A 325 7.80 -8.59 -21.58
CA ASP A 325 7.75 -8.90 -23.03
C ASP A 325 6.49 -9.75 -23.34
N PHE A 326 5.31 -9.12 -23.32
CA PHE A 326 4.02 -9.82 -23.42
C PHE A 326 3.80 -10.48 -24.77
N ASP A 327 4.38 -10.00 -25.87
CA ASP A 327 4.20 -10.60 -27.20
C ASP A 327 5.45 -11.34 -27.74
N ASN A 328 6.48 -11.49 -26.89
CA ASN A 328 7.73 -12.21 -27.17
C ASN A 328 8.49 -11.66 -28.37
N ASP A 329 8.48 -10.33 -28.57
CA ASP A 329 9.18 -9.66 -29.66
C ASP A 329 10.58 -9.15 -29.27
N GLY A 330 10.93 -9.26 -27.99
CA GLY A 330 12.22 -8.82 -27.44
C GLY A 330 12.20 -7.43 -26.81
N PHE A 331 11.05 -6.76 -26.77
CA PHE A 331 10.89 -5.44 -26.17
C PHE A 331 9.88 -5.50 -25.01
N LEU A 332 10.22 -4.85 -23.91
CA LEU A 332 9.32 -4.78 -22.77
C LEU A 332 8.12 -3.87 -23.09
N ASP A 333 6.93 -4.39 -22.83
CA ASP A 333 5.65 -3.71 -22.91
C ASP A 333 5.18 -3.25 -21.53
N ILE A 334 4.21 -2.33 -21.47
CA ILE A 334 3.62 -1.86 -20.21
C ILE A 334 2.10 -2.02 -20.25
N ILE A 335 1.53 -2.67 -19.24
CA ILE A 335 0.08 -2.76 -19.03
C ILE A 335 -0.27 -2.12 -17.70
N THR A 336 -1.31 -1.27 -17.69
CA THR A 336 -1.78 -0.58 -16.48
C THR A 336 -3.26 -0.79 -16.22
N SER A 337 -3.64 -0.70 -14.94
CA SER A 337 -5.02 -0.61 -14.48
C SER A 337 -5.20 0.64 -13.63
N THR A 338 -6.45 0.95 -13.31
CA THR A 338 -6.81 2.11 -12.51
C THR A 338 -7.94 1.78 -11.55
N TRP A 339 -7.92 2.40 -10.39
CA TRP A 339 -8.96 2.34 -9.38
C TRP A 339 -10.27 2.98 -9.84
N GLU A 340 -10.22 3.84 -10.86
CA GLU A 340 -11.40 4.45 -11.46
C GLU A 340 -12.33 3.35 -12.01
N PRO A 341 -13.54 3.16 -11.44
CA PRO A 341 -14.39 2.01 -11.71
C PRO A 341 -14.82 1.82 -13.16
N CYS A 342 -14.80 2.90 -13.93
CA CYS A 342 -15.30 2.94 -15.29
C CYS A 342 -14.20 3.11 -16.34
N SER A 343 -12.95 3.23 -15.91
CA SER A 343 -11.82 3.35 -16.82
C SER A 343 -11.28 1.98 -17.20
N PRO A 344 -10.95 1.75 -18.48
CA PRO A 344 -10.38 0.50 -18.95
C PRO A 344 -8.93 0.32 -18.48
N MET A 345 -8.46 -0.92 -18.54
CA MET A 345 -7.02 -1.21 -18.56
C MET A 345 -6.39 -0.69 -19.85
N LEU A 346 -5.12 -0.30 -19.77
CA LEU A 346 -4.33 0.19 -20.89
C LEU A 346 -3.15 -0.73 -21.18
N TYR A 347 -2.84 -0.93 -22.46
CA TYR A 347 -1.67 -1.69 -22.93
C TYR A 347 -0.88 -0.81 -23.90
N TYR A 348 0.30 -0.40 -23.46
CA TYR A 348 1.32 0.26 -24.24
C TYR A 348 2.29 -0.77 -24.80
N HIS A 349 2.16 -1.05 -26.10
CA HIS A 349 3.06 -1.93 -26.80
C HIS A 349 4.29 -1.16 -27.30
N ASN A 350 5.48 -1.66 -27.02
CA ASN A 350 6.75 -1.12 -27.48
C ASN A 350 7.00 -1.55 -28.92
N ASN A 351 7.06 -0.60 -29.87
CA ASN A 351 7.15 -0.92 -31.29
C ASN A 351 8.57 -1.36 -31.74
N GLY A 352 9.56 -1.42 -30.83
CA GLY A 352 10.95 -1.77 -31.16
C GLY A 352 11.69 -0.69 -31.98
N ASP A 353 11.17 0.54 -31.99
CA ASP A 353 11.75 1.70 -32.70
C ASP A 353 11.85 2.97 -31.85
N GLY A 354 11.64 2.84 -30.53
CA GLY A 354 11.64 3.94 -29.57
C GLY A 354 10.29 4.65 -29.45
N SER A 355 9.22 4.07 -29.97
CA SER A 355 7.84 4.57 -29.82
C SER A 355 6.91 3.50 -29.25
N PHE A 356 5.78 3.94 -28.69
CA PHE A 356 4.75 3.05 -28.15
C PHE A 356 3.42 3.19 -28.90
N SER A 357 2.66 2.09 -28.95
CA SER A 357 1.31 2.03 -29.51
C SER A 357 0.30 1.59 -28.45
N ASP A 358 -0.90 2.18 -28.43
CA ASP A 358 -2.01 1.69 -27.62
C ASP A 358 -2.62 0.42 -28.25
N TRP A 359 -2.39 -0.73 -27.62
CA TRP A 359 -2.94 -2.03 -28.00
C TRP A 359 -4.14 -2.45 -27.17
N SER A 360 -4.66 -1.59 -26.27
CA SER A 360 -5.71 -1.95 -25.31
C SER A 360 -6.93 -2.59 -25.97
N ALA A 361 -7.42 -1.99 -27.06
CA ALA A 361 -8.58 -2.50 -27.80
C ALA A 361 -8.24 -3.77 -28.60
N LYS A 362 -7.06 -3.81 -29.23
CA LYS A 362 -6.56 -4.98 -29.96
C LYS A 362 -6.47 -6.20 -29.04
N ALA A 363 -5.94 -5.99 -27.84
CA ALA A 363 -5.74 -7.01 -26.81
C ALA A 363 -7.02 -7.36 -26.03
N LYS A 364 -8.15 -6.68 -26.29
CA LYS A 364 -9.45 -6.80 -25.58
C LYS A 364 -9.41 -6.42 -24.09
N LEU A 365 -8.46 -5.57 -23.71
CA LEU A 365 -8.33 -5.05 -22.34
C LEU A 365 -9.27 -3.86 -22.07
N THR A 366 -9.82 -3.22 -23.10
CA THR A 366 -10.79 -2.13 -22.96
C THR A 366 -12.11 -2.54 -22.29
N GLU A 367 -12.39 -3.84 -22.18
CA GLU A 367 -13.58 -4.36 -21.50
C GLU A 367 -13.33 -4.69 -20.01
N GLN A 368 -12.08 -4.55 -19.54
CA GLN A 368 -11.67 -4.76 -18.16
C GLN A 368 -11.59 -3.42 -17.45
N TYR A 369 -12.60 -3.10 -16.64
CA TYR A 369 -12.67 -1.86 -15.89
C TYR A 369 -12.19 -2.01 -14.46
N GLY A 370 -11.64 -0.93 -13.92
CA GLY A 370 -11.17 -0.90 -12.55
C GLY A 370 -10.03 -1.91 -12.30
N GLY A 371 -9.39 -1.77 -11.15
CA GLY A 371 -8.29 -2.66 -10.76
C GLY A 371 -7.26 -1.85 -10.01
N LEU A 372 -7.13 -2.11 -8.71
CA LEU A 372 -6.17 -1.37 -7.91
C LEU A 372 -4.75 -1.93 -8.07
N ASN A 373 -4.61 -3.22 -8.39
CA ASN A 373 -3.32 -3.89 -8.55
C ASN A 373 -3.40 -4.89 -9.72
N LEU A 374 -2.26 -5.08 -10.39
CA LEU A 374 -1.99 -6.06 -11.43
C LEU A 374 -0.75 -6.88 -11.05
N VAL A 375 -0.80 -8.19 -11.29
CA VAL A 375 0.37 -9.08 -11.30
C VAL A 375 0.25 -10.06 -12.47
N HIS A 376 1.36 -10.45 -13.07
CA HIS A 376 1.39 -11.39 -14.20
C HIS A 376 2.19 -12.65 -13.92
N ALA A 377 1.81 -13.73 -14.60
CA ALA A 377 2.51 -15.02 -14.63
C ALA A 377 1.93 -15.86 -15.78
N ASP A 378 2.69 -16.82 -16.30
CA ASP A 378 2.17 -17.89 -17.17
C ASP A 378 1.53 -18.98 -16.29
N TYR A 379 0.22 -18.91 -16.08
CA TYR A 379 -0.42 -19.80 -15.09
C TYR A 379 -0.67 -21.21 -15.64
N ASN A 380 -0.65 -21.38 -16.96
CA ASN A 380 -0.94 -22.65 -17.64
C ASN A 380 0.28 -23.24 -18.36
N ASN A 381 1.48 -22.68 -18.14
CA ASN A 381 2.76 -23.09 -18.70
C ASN A 381 2.79 -23.13 -20.25
N ASP A 382 2.00 -22.28 -20.91
CA ASP A 382 1.88 -22.27 -22.37
C ASP A 382 2.89 -21.35 -23.09
N GLY A 383 3.73 -20.63 -22.33
CA GLY A 383 4.73 -19.71 -22.85
C GLY A 383 4.24 -18.27 -23.03
N LEU A 384 3.01 -17.97 -22.61
CA LEU A 384 2.40 -16.65 -22.70
C LEU A 384 2.09 -16.10 -21.32
N LEU A 385 2.32 -14.80 -21.11
CA LEU A 385 2.10 -14.18 -19.81
C LEU A 385 0.63 -13.78 -19.63
N ASP A 386 0.02 -14.30 -18.57
CA ASP A 386 -1.36 -14.01 -18.18
C ASP A 386 -1.42 -12.92 -17.11
N ILE A 387 -2.59 -12.31 -16.93
CA ILE A 387 -2.75 -11.15 -16.03
C ILE A 387 -3.81 -11.43 -14.97
N LEU A 388 -3.47 -11.19 -13.70
CA LEU A 388 -4.41 -11.14 -12.59
C LEU A 388 -4.70 -9.69 -12.20
N VAL A 389 -5.99 -9.32 -12.20
CA VAL A 389 -6.48 -8.00 -11.83
C VAL A 389 -7.22 -8.06 -10.50
N LEU A 390 -6.73 -7.31 -9.51
CA LEU A 390 -7.27 -7.29 -8.14
C LEU A 390 -8.21 -6.09 -7.91
N ARG A 391 -9.35 -6.34 -7.24
CA ARG A 391 -10.42 -5.35 -7.07
C ARG A 391 -10.99 -5.26 -5.66
N GLY A 392 -11.75 -4.18 -5.45
CA GLY A 392 -12.59 -3.98 -4.29
C GLY A 392 -11.92 -3.28 -3.11
N ALA A 393 -10.66 -3.63 -2.79
CA ALA A 393 -9.79 -2.95 -1.84
C ALA A 393 -10.53 -2.29 -0.65
N TRP A 394 -10.45 -0.96 -0.57
CA TRP A 394 -10.95 -0.14 0.52
C TRP A 394 -12.46 0.15 0.48
N MET A 395 -13.19 -0.35 -0.51
CA MET A 395 -14.64 -0.14 -0.63
C MET A 395 -15.47 -0.96 0.37
N GLY A 396 -14.80 -1.64 1.29
CA GLY A 396 -15.40 -2.32 2.42
C GLY A 396 -16.35 -3.46 2.02
N ARG A 397 -17.17 -3.90 2.96
CA ARG A 397 -18.00 -5.10 2.78
C ARG A 397 -19.15 -4.93 1.79
N LYS A 398 -19.64 -3.70 1.61
CA LYS A 398 -20.81 -3.42 0.77
C LYS A 398 -20.44 -3.34 -0.71
N TYR A 399 -19.33 -2.66 -1.03
CA TYR A 399 -18.96 -2.33 -2.41
C TYR A 399 -17.65 -3.01 -2.86
N GLY A 400 -16.83 -3.50 -1.94
CA GLY A 400 -15.55 -4.14 -2.25
C GLY A 400 -15.63 -5.63 -2.59
N ARG A 401 -16.80 -6.26 -2.55
CA ARG A 401 -16.97 -7.66 -3.01
C ARG A 401 -17.09 -7.72 -4.53
N GLN A 402 -16.03 -7.33 -5.22
CA GLN A 402 -15.90 -7.32 -6.66
C GLN A 402 -15.08 -8.52 -7.09
N ARG A 403 -15.46 -9.18 -8.20
CA ARG A 403 -14.62 -10.27 -8.70
C ARG A 403 -13.29 -9.71 -9.20
N ASN A 404 -12.23 -10.46 -8.94
CA ASN A 404 -10.96 -10.30 -9.64
C ASN A 404 -11.12 -10.83 -11.09
N SER A 405 -10.14 -10.54 -11.94
CA SER A 405 -10.06 -11.14 -13.28
C SER A 405 -8.75 -11.90 -13.44
N LEU A 406 -8.81 -13.17 -13.84
CA LEU A 406 -7.67 -13.86 -14.46
C LEU A 406 -7.87 -13.81 -15.98
N LEU A 407 -6.94 -13.15 -16.66
CA LEU A 407 -6.97 -12.88 -18.09
C LEU A 407 -5.89 -13.73 -18.75
N ARG A 408 -6.30 -14.80 -19.41
CA ARG A 408 -5.38 -15.68 -20.15
C ARG A 408 -5.00 -15.04 -21.48
N GLN A 409 -3.72 -14.93 -21.79
CA GLN A 409 -3.28 -14.51 -23.12
C GLN A 409 -3.58 -15.62 -24.15
N ASN A 410 -3.92 -15.22 -25.37
CA ASN A 410 -4.07 -16.13 -26.49
C ASN A 410 -2.91 -15.91 -27.47
N THR A 411 -2.60 -16.92 -28.28
CA THR A 411 -1.56 -16.85 -29.33
C THR A 411 -1.71 -15.71 -30.37
N ASP A 412 -2.87 -15.04 -30.42
CA ASP A 412 -3.10 -13.87 -31.28
C ASP A 412 -2.84 -12.52 -30.56
N GLY A 413 -2.32 -12.55 -29.34
CA GLY A 413 -2.06 -11.38 -28.48
C GLY A 413 -3.30 -10.84 -27.78
N THR A 414 -4.47 -11.46 -27.92
CA THR A 414 -5.70 -11.05 -27.21
C THR A 414 -5.82 -11.74 -25.86
N PHE A 415 -6.50 -11.13 -24.89
CA PHE A 415 -6.77 -11.73 -23.58
C PHE A 415 -8.20 -12.27 -23.46
N THR A 416 -8.35 -13.42 -22.82
CA THR A 416 -9.62 -14.05 -22.48
C THR A 416 -9.80 -14.06 -20.96
N ASP A 417 -10.91 -13.52 -20.45
CA ASP A 417 -11.25 -13.67 -19.05
C ASP A 417 -11.68 -15.12 -18.76
N VAL A 418 -10.83 -15.85 -18.05
CA VAL A 418 -11.00 -17.27 -17.68
C VAL A 418 -11.30 -17.43 -16.18
N THR A 419 -11.67 -16.35 -15.50
CA THR A 419 -11.81 -16.33 -14.02
C THR A 419 -12.78 -17.39 -13.53
N LYS A 420 -13.88 -17.62 -14.25
CA LYS A 420 -14.89 -18.60 -13.83
C LYS A 420 -14.42 -20.03 -14.12
N GLU A 421 -13.86 -20.24 -15.30
CA GLU A 421 -13.37 -21.52 -15.82
C GLU A 421 -12.20 -22.04 -14.98
N SER A 422 -11.33 -21.14 -14.53
CA SER A 422 -10.18 -21.44 -13.65
C SER A 422 -10.57 -21.68 -12.20
N GLY A 423 -11.83 -21.48 -11.80
CA GLY A 423 -12.29 -21.67 -10.41
C GLY A 423 -12.14 -20.44 -9.50
N LEU A 424 -11.49 -19.36 -9.95
CA LEU A 424 -11.29 -18.13 -9.20
C LEU A 424 -12.55 -17.25 -9.08
N GLY A 425 -13.58 -17.52 -9.88
CA GLY A 425 -14.78 -16.68 -9.97
C GLY A 425 -15.83 -16.90 -8.88
N SER A 426 -15.65 -17.87 -7.98
CA SER A 426 -16.70 -18.29 -7.04
C SER A 426 -16.83 -17.40 -5.79
N THR A 427 -15.74 -16.74 -5.37
CA THR A 427 -15.71 -15.93 -4.15
C THR A 427 -14.95 -14.63 -4.38
N ALA A 428 -15.64 -13.50 -4.19
CA ALA A 428 -15.08 -12.16 -4.30
C ALA A 428 -14.89 -11.52 -2.92
N PHE A 429 -13.64 -11.29 -2.53
CA PHE A 429 -13.29 -10.48 -1.38
C PHE A 429 -12.54 -9.21 -1.83
N PRO A 430 -12.71 -8.08 -1.13
CA PRO A 430 -11.88 -6.91 -1.39
C PRO A 430 -10.41 -7.28 -1.12
N CYS A 431 -9.55 -7.05 -2.10
CA CYS A 431 -8.14 -7.37 -2.04
C CYS A 431 -7.31 -6.34 -2.82
N ILE A 432 -6.01 -6.31 -2.52
CA ILE A 432 -5.05 -5.40 -3.17
C ILE A 432 -3.69 -6.03 -3.41
N SER A 433 -3.45 -7.25 -2.93
CA SER A 433 -2.14 -7.89 -3.04
C SER A 433 -2.32 -9.37 -3.32
N ALA A 434 -1.51 -9.85 -4.26
CA ALA A 434 -1.37 -11.24 -4.60
C ALA A 434 0.08 -11.52 -4.98
N GLY A 435 0.47 -12.79 -4.97
CA GLY A 435 1.79 -13.22 -5.40
C GLY A 435 1.74 -14.63 -5.96
N TRP A 436 2.57 -14.88 -6.96
CA TRP A 436 2.71 -16.15 -7.65
C TRP A 436 3.95 -16.91 -7.14
N ALA A 437 3.81 -18.20 -6.86
CA ALA A 437 4.93 -19.09 -6.52
C ALA A 437 4.53 -20.55 -6.77
N ASP A 438 5.49 -21.40 -7.11
CA ASP A 438 5.31 -22.86 -7.15
C ASP A 438 5.60 -23.40 -5.75
N TYR A 439 4.60 -23.35 -4.85
CA TYR A 439 4.87 -23.61 -3.41
C TYR A 439 5.01 -25.10 -3.09
N ASN A 440 4.59 -25.98 -4.00
CA ASN A 440 4.66 -27.43 -3.82
C ASN A 440 5.70 -28.10 -4.75
N GLY A 441 6.45 -27.30 -5.52
CA GLY A 441 7.54 -27.74 -6.39
C GLY A 441 7.08 -28.62 -7.56
N ASP A 442 5.81 -28.49 -8.00
CA ASP A 442 5.24 -29.34 -9.05
C ASP A 442 5.39 -28.78 -10.47
N GLY A 443 5.99 -27.59 -10.59
CA GLY A 443 6.23 -26.90 -11.86
C GLY A 443 5.06 -26.04 -12.33
N ASN A 444 3.92 -26.06 -11.65
CA ASN A 444 2.78 -25.20 -11.94
C ASN A 444 2.73 -24.05 -10.94
N ILE A 445 2.61 -22.83 -11.43
CA ILE A 445 2.60 -21.66 -10.55
C ILE A 445 1.27 -21.57 -9.81
N ASP A 446 1.33 -21.42 -8.49
CA ASP A 446 0.20 -21.23 -7.59
C ASP A 446 0.01 -19.76 -7.23
N LEU A 447 -1.13 -19.43 -6.63
CA LEU A 447 -1.53 -18.06 -6.36
C LEU A 447 -1.95 -17.86 -4.91
N TYR A 448 -1.33 -16.90 -4.22
CA TYR A 448 -1.87 -16.38 -2.95
C TYR A 448 -2.52 -15.02 -3.13
N ILE A 449 -3.72 -14.83 -2.57
CA ILE A 449 -4.41 -13.53 -2.49
C ILE A 449 -4.63 -13.16 -1.03
N ALA A 450 -4.09 -12.01 -0.63
CA ALA A 450 -4.39 -11.42 0.67
C ALA A 450 -5.63 -10.53 0.59
N ASN A 451 -6.59 -10.80 1.48
CA ASN A 451 -7.88 -10.13 1.51
C ASN A 451 -7.98 -9.10 2.64
N GLU A 452 -8.79 -8.05 2.43
CA GLU A 452 -9.03 -7.00 3.42
C GLU A 452 -10.12 -7.39 4.42
N ARG A 453 -9.72 -7.82 5.61
CA ARG A 453 -10.64 -8.21 6.72
C ARG A 453 -11.51 -9.43 6.37
N PHE A 454 -10.98 -10.29 5.53
CA PHE A 454 -11.49 -11.60 5.14
C PHE A 454 -10.31 -12.60 5.11
N PRO A 455 -10.56 -13.92 5.19
CA PRO A 455 -9.49 -14.92 5.10
C PRO A 455 -8.68 -14.74 3.82
N GLY A 456 -7.36 -14.83 3.89
CA GLY A 456 -6.50 -15.02 2.71
C GLY A 456 -6.82 -16.32 1.98
N GLN A 457 -6.45 -16.40 0.71
CA GLN A 457 -6.74 -17.53 -0.18
C GLN A 457 -5.46 -18.01 -0.86
N LEU A 458 -5.19 -19.31 -0.80
CA LEU A 458 -4.07 -19.98 -1.46
C LEU A 458 -4.70 -20.92 -2.47
N PHE A 459 -4.53 -20.59 -3.74
CA PHE A 459 -5.07 -21.31 -4.87
C PHE A 459 -3.99 -22.23 -5.42
N ARG A 460 -4.09 -23.53 -5.12
CA ARG A 460 -3.24 -24.54 -5.73
C ARG A 460 -3.65 -24.77 -7.17
N ASN A 461 -2.70 -24.69 -8.09
CA ASN A 461 -2.88 -25.00 -9.50
C ASN A 461 -3.01 -26.52 -9.67
N ASN A 462 -4.04 -26.99 -10.37
CA ASN A 462 -4.27 -28.42 -10.59
C ASN A 462 -3.54 -28.96 -11.84
N GLY A 463 -2.79 -28.11 -12.56
CA GLY A 463 -2.08 -28.46 -13.79
C GLY A 463 -2.97 -28.61 -15.03
N ASP A 464 -4.26 -28.30 -14.91
CA ASP A 464 -5.25 -28.33 -15.99
C ASP A 464 -5.86 -26.94 -16.29
N GLY A 465 -5.22 -25.89 -15.76
CA GLY A 465 -5.68 -24.51 -15.84
C GLY A 465 -6.78 -24.14 -14.84
N THR A 466 -7.06 -25.00 -13.86
CA THR A 466 -7.98 -24.73 -12.75
C THR A 466 -7.25 -24.66 -11.41
N PHE A 467 -7.88 -23.97 -10.44
CA PHE A 467 -7.37 -23.78 -9.10
C PHE A 467 -8.30 -24.34 -8.02
N GLU A 468 -7.71 -24.80 -6.91
CA GLU A 468 -8.40 -25.15 -5.66
C GLU A 468 -7.94 -24.24 -4.51
N ASP A 469 -8.87 -23.62 -3.78
CA ASP A 469 -8.54 -22.85 -2.56
C ASP A 469 -8.24 -23.79 -1.38
N VAL A 470 -6.96 -23.90 -1.04
CA VAL A 470 -6.41 -24.77 0.01
C VAL A 470 -5.91 -23.98 1.23
N ALA A 471 -6.13 -22.66 1.30
CA ALA A 471 -5.53 -21.81 2.36
C ALA A 471 -5.76 -22.35 3.77
N ARG A 472 -6.98 -22.79 4.07
CA ARG A 472 -7.34 -23.29 5.40
C ARG A 472 -6.69 -24.62 5.75
N SER A 473 -6.62 -25.55 4.79
CA SER A 473 -5.94 -26.83 5.00
C SER A 473 -4.43 -26.67 5.06
N ALA A 474 -3.88 -25.70 4.33
CA ALA A 474 -2.46 -25.36 4.34
C ALA A 474 -2.03 -24.54 5.56
N GLY A 475 -2.98 -23.95 6.31
CA GLY A 475 -2.69 -23.15 7.52
C GLY A 475 -2.41 -21.67 7.28
N VAL A 476 -2.74 -21.16 6.10
CA VAL A 476 -2.44 -19.79 5.64
C VAL A 476 -3.71 -18.96 5.37
N ASP A 477 -4.84 -19.32 5.99
CA ASP A 477 -6.11 -18.58 5.90
C ASP A 477 -6.12 -17.28 6.73
N ASN A 478 -5.05 -16.48 6.60
CA ASN A 478 -4.79 -15.24 7.34
C ASN A 478 -6.08 -14.41 7.52
N GLN A 479 -6.57 -14.34 8.76
CA GLN A 479 -7.86 -13.71 9.12
C GLN A 479 -7.72 -12.20 9.42
N LEU A 480 -6.61 -11.59 9.02
CA LEU A 480 -6.26 -10.21 9.32
C LEU A 480 -6.56 -9.30 8.11
N ASN A 481 -5.90 -8.15 8.02
CA ASN A 481 -6.12 -7.15 7.00
C ASN A 481 -4.90 -7.06 6.10
N GLY A 482 -4.75 -8.03 5.20
CA GLY A 482 -3.55 -8.18 4.38
C GLY A 482 -3.37 -7.02 3.40
N LYS A 483 -2.14 -6.50 3.29
CA LYS A 483 -1.78 -5.39 2.38
C LYS A 483 -0.61 -5.68 1.45
N GLY A 484 0.28 -6.58 1.84
CA GLY A 484 1.39 -7.06 1.04
C GLY A 484 1.50 -8.57 1.13
N VAL A 485 1.90 -9.18 0.01
CA VAL A 485 2.12 -10.62 -0.18
C VAL A 485 3.43 -10.75 -0.90
N THR A 486 4.37 -11.50 -0.33
CA THR A 486 5.61 -11.84 -1.01
C THR A 486 6.00 -13.27 -0.73
N TRP A 487 6.57 -13.90 -1.74
CA TRP A 487 7.12 -15.24 -1.69
C TRP A 487 8.65 -15.16 -1.71
N GLY A 488 9.31 -16.04 -0.96
CA GLY A 488 10.76 -16.17 -0.97
C GLY A 488 11.19 -17.37 -0.13
N ASP A 489 12.12 -18.16 -0.65
CA ASP A 489 12.77 -19.26 0.08
C ASP A 489 13.86 -18.64 0.97
N TYR A 490 13.48 -18.21 2.19
CA TYR A 490 14.36 -17.42 3.06
C TYR A 490 15.36 -18.29 3.81
N ASP A 491 15.07 -19.57 4.02
CA ASP A 491 15.96 -20.51 4.71
C ASP A 491 16.74 -21.45 3.76
N ASN A 492 16.65 -21.20 2.45
CA ASN A 492 17.37 -21.89 1.39
C ASN A 492 17.08 -23.41 1.37
N ASP A 493 15.89 -23.83 1.77
CA ASP A 493 15.49 -25.25 1.80
C ASP A 493 14.90 -25.74 0.45
N GLY A 494 14.62 -24.81 -0.45
CA GLY A 494 14.09 -25.06 -1.79
C GLY A 494 12.59 -24.88 -1.92
N ASP A 495 11.87 -24.65 -0.82
CA ASP A 495 10.43 -24.47 -0.79
C ASP A 495 10.09 -22.98 -0.55
N PRO A 496 9.34 -22.30 -1.43
CA PRO A 496 9.01 -20.88 -1.23
C PRO A 496 8.17 -20.63 0.04
N ASP A 497 8.62 -19.71 0.89
CA ASP A 497 7.89 -19.24 2.07
C ASP A 497 7.05 -18.00 1.76
N LEU A 498 6.06 -17.73 2.61
CA LEU A 498 5.07 -16.67 2.39
C LEU A 498 5.09 -15.63 3.51
N TYR A 499 5.44 -14.39 3.19
CA TYR A 499 5.28 -13.26 4.11
C TYR A 499 4.04 -12.42 3.78
N ILE A 500 3.27 -12.08 4.82
CA ILE A 500 2.08 -11.24 4.72
C ILE A 500 2.16 -10.06 5.66
N SER A 501 2.06 -8.86 5.08
CA SER A 501 1.91 -7.62 5.84
C SER A 501 0.44 -7.39 6.20
N ASN A 502 0.15 -7.03 7.45
CA ASN A 502 -1.20 -6.90 7.98
C ASN A 502 -1.44 -5.50 8.57
N LEU A 503 -2.28 -4.70 7.92
CA LEU A 503 -2.60 -3.35 8.38
C LEU A 503 -3.39 -3.36 9.68
N GLY A 504 -2.72 -3.01 10.77
CA GLY A 504 -3.29 -2.93 12.12
C GLY A 504 -3.38 -4.28 12.84
N GLY A 505 -2.63 -5.29 12.35
CA GLY A 505 -2.50 -6.61 12.97
C GLY A 505 -1.04 -7.09 12.92
N LEU A 506 -0.81 -8.30 13.42
CA LEU A 506 0.51 -8.93 13.37
C LEU A 506 0.79 -9.43 11.95
N ASN A 507 1.95 -9.08 11.39
CA ASN A 507 2.48 -9.67 10.17
C ASN A 507 2.79 -11.15 10.38
N ARG A 508 2.83 -11.90 9.29
CA ARG A 508 2.99 -13.35 9.28
C ARG A 508 4.15 -13.73 8.37
N LEU A 509 4.99 -14.65 8.81
CA LEU A 509 5.96 -15.35 7.98
C LEU A 509 5.59 -16.83 8.07
N TYR A 510 5.01 -17.35 7.02
CA TYR A 510 4.60 -18.73 6.91
C TYR A 510 5.74 -19.52 6.27
N ARG A 511 6.48 -20.26 7.09
CA ARG A 511 7.47 -21.20 6.59
C ARG A 511 6.77 -22.38 5.94
N ASN A 512 7.16 -22.74 4.72
CA ASN A 512 6.69 -23.93 4.03
C ASN A 512 7.27 -25.18 4.70
N ASN A 513 6.43 -26.18 4.98
CA ASN A 513 6.91 -27.40 5.63
C ASN A 513 7.32 -28.50 4.62
N GLY A 514 7.24 -28.23 3.32
CA GLY A 514 7.55 -29.17 2.22
C GLY A 514 6.48 -30.26 2.02
N ASP A 515 5.37 -30.20 2.75
CA ASP A 515 4.24 -31.14 2.66
C ASP A 515 2.92 -30.48 2.23
N GLY A 516 3.01 -29.24 1.73
CA GLY A 516 1.88 -28.41 1.34
C GLY A 516 1.17 -27.72 2.51
N THR A 517 1.74 -27.77 3.71
CA THR A 517 1.30 -27.01 4.88
C THR A 517 2.35 -25.99 5.31
N PHE A 518 1.93 -25.00 6.10
CA PHE A 518 2.78 -23.92 6.56
C PHE A 518 2.73 -23.74 8.09
N THR A 519 3.82 -23.21 8.63
CA THR A 519 3.92 -22.81 10.04
C THR A 519 4.20 -21.30 10.13
N ASP A 520 3.39 -20.57 10.91
CA ASP A 520 3.69 -19.16 11.17
C ASP A 520 4.86 -19.03 12.16
N VAL A 521 6.00 -18.60 11.66
CA VAL A 521 7.27 -18.46 12.38
C VAL A 521 7.67 -16.98 12.57
N ALA A 522 6.81 -16.02 12.27
CA ALA A 522 7.15 -14.58 12.29
C ALA A 522 7.81 -14.12 13.60
N ARG A 523 7.29 -14.60 14.74
CA ARG A 523 7.83 -14.26 16.06
C ARG A 523 9.18 -14.91 16.31
N GLU A 524 9.32 -16.17 15.92
CA GLU A 524 10.52 -16.98 16.16
C GLU A 524 11.71 -16.44 15.35
N THR A 525 11.43 -16.00 14.12
CA THR A 525 12.39 -15.46 13.16
C THR A 525 12.70 -13.97 13.37
N GLY A 526 11.90 -13.24 14.17
CA GLY A 526 12.14 -11.84 14.52
C GLY A 526 11.44 -10.81 13.63
N VAL A 527 10.62 -11.23 12.67
CA VAL A 527 9.95 -10.36 11.68
C VAL A 527 8.47 -10.06 12.01
N GLU A 528 8.00 -10.46 13.20
CA GLU A 528 6.66 -10.11 13.70
C GLU A 528 6.55 -8.60 13.96
N VAL A 529 5.93 -7.89 13.02
CA VAL A 529 5.57 -6.47 13.15
C VAL A 529 4.07 -6.37 13.42
N GLY A 530 3.62 -5.52 14.35
CA GLY A 530 2.17 -5.28 14.52
C GLY A 530 1.64 -4.99 15.92
N GLU A 531 2.45 -5.08 16.98
CA GLU A 531 1.98 -4.74 18.34
C GLU A 531 1.58 -3.25 18.47
N GLU A 532 0.45 -2.98 19.13
CA GLU A 532 -0.20 -1.67 19.37
C GLU A 532 -0.07 -0.63 18.24
N LYS A 533 -0.91 -0.76 17.21
CA LYS A 533 -1.19 0.25 16.16
C LYS A 533 -0.10 0.43 15.09
N LYS A 534 0.84 -0.50 14.97
CA LYS A 534 1.72 -0.54 13.81
C LYS A 534 0.94 -0.92 12.56
N LEU A 535 1.24 -0.24 11.47
CA LEU A 535 0.53 -0.29 10.19
C LEU A 535 1.56 -0.51 9.09
N THR A 536 1.47 -1.64 8.37
CA THR A 536 2.40 -1.99 7.29
C THR A 536 1.69 -2.14 5.95
N PHE A 537 2.44 -2.05 4.86
CA PHE A 537 1.92 -2.11 3.49
C PHE A 537 2.81 -2.95 2.56
N ALA A 538 3.52 -2.38 1.59
CA ALA A 538 4.39 -3.10 0.67
C ALA A 538 5.44 -3.98 1.38
N THR A 539 5.78 -5.11 0.79
CA THR A 539 6.79 -6.05 1.30
C THR A 539 7.31 -6.90 0.15
N TRP A 540 8.58 -7.28 0.21
CA TRP A 540 9.22 -8.20 -0.74
C TRP A 540 10.49 -8.80 -0.13
N PHE A 541 10.95 -9.89 -0.74
CA PHE A 541 12.26 -10.49 -0.47
C PHE A 541 13.27 -10.13 -1.58
N TRP A 542 14.53 -9.91 -1.22
CA TRP A 542 15.69 -9.83 -2.14
C TRP A 542 16.97 -10.14 -1.36
N ASP A 543 18.13 -10.23 -2.01
CA ASP A 543 19.43 -10.26 -1.33
C ASP A 543 20.08 -8.85 -1.37
N VAL A 544 20.18 -8.16 -0.23
CA VAL A 544 20.50 -6.71 -0.19
C VAL A 544 21.99 -6.44 -0.23
N ASP A 545 22.77 -7.41 0.25
CA ASP A 545 24.22 -7.29 0.45
C ASP A 545 25.01 -8.39 -0.25
N ASN A 546 24.35 -9.18 -1.10
CA ASN A 546 24.89 -10.27 -1.90
C ASN A 546 25.55 -11.36 -1.04
N ASP A 547 24.93 -11.73 0.09
CA ASP A 547 25.43 -12.77 0.98
C ASP A 547 24.86 -14.18 0.69
N GLY A 548 23.88 -14.26 -0.21
CA GLY A 548 23.20 -15.49 -0.64
C GLY A 548 21.93 -15.81 0.14
N TRP A 549 21.47 -14.92 1.02
CA TRP A 549 20.25 -15.08 1.82
C TRP A 549 19.25 -13.97 1.50
N LEU A 550 17.97 -14.34 1.39
CA LEU A 550 16.93 -13.36 1.14
C LEU A 550 16.60 -12.59 2.42
N ASP A 551 16.75 -11.27 2.32
CA ASP A 551 16.34 -10.25 3.28
C ASP A 551 14.91 -9.81 3.04
N LEU A 552 14.29 -9.22 4.07
CA LEU A 552 12.89 -8.82 4.02
C LEU A 552 12.74 -7.32 4.24
N PHE A 553 12.13 -6.65 3.26
CA PHE A 553 11.65 -5.28 3.43
C PHE A 553 10.18 -5.25 3.82
N VAL A 554 9.83 -4.35 4.73
CA VAL A 554 8.43 -4.08 5.12
C VAL A 554 8.20 -2.57 5.23
N ALA A 555 7.33 -2.04 4.37
CA ALA A 555 6.92 -0.65 4.41
C ALA A 555 6.04 -0.34 5.62
N GLY A 556 6.45 0.66 6.41
CA GLY A 556 5.57 1.31 7.39
C GLY A 556 4.61 2.30 6.73
N TYR A 557 3.33 2.25 7.12
CA TYR A 557 2.26 3.05 6.51
C TYR A 557 1.18 3.50 7.50
N ASP A 558 1.22 4.74 7.97
CA ASP A 558 0.17 5.30 8.87
C ASP A 558 -0.87 6.18 8.15
N GLY A 559 -0.93 6.17 6.81
CA GLY A 559 -1.70 7.14 6.02
C GLY A 559 -3.23 7.07 6.12
N TRP A 560 -3.82 6.03 6.74
CA TRP A 560 -5.23 5.69 6.57
C TRP A 560 -6.19 6.18 7.68
N PHE A 561 -5.74 6.26 8.94
CA PHE A 561 -6.62 6.54 10.07
C PHE A 561 -6.37 7.92 10.70
N GLY A 562 -7.40 8.78 10.66
CA GLY A 562 -7.43 10.06 11.38
C GLY A 562 -6.98 11.26 10.55
N PRO A 563 -6.50 12.35 11.19
CA PRO A 563 -5.99 13.52 10.47
C PRO A 563 -4.75 13.15 9.63
N SER A 564 -4.48 13.97 8.62
CA SER A 564 -3.32 13.80 7.74
C SER A 564 -2.03 13.54 8.51
N LYS A 565 -1.24 12.59 8.00
CA LYS A 565 0.05 12.19 8.56
C LYS A 565 1.23 12.92 7.93
N LEU A 566 0.97 13.86 7.02
CA LEU A 566 2.00 14.74 6.44
C LEU A 566 2.94 15.29 7.52
N GLN A 567 2.39 15.71 8.65
CA GLN A 567 3.14 16.26 9.77
C GLN A 567 4.23 15.33 10.31
N PHE A 568 4.07 14.00 10.23
CA PHE A 568 5.07 13.04 10.70
C PHE A 568 6.18 12.82 9.67
N VAL A 569 5.83 12.74 8.38
CA VAL A 569 6.81 12.69 7.28
C VAL A 569 7.64 13.98 7.26
N ALA A 570 6.97 15.14 7.33
CA ALA A 570 7.65 16.42 7.38
C ALA A 570 8.54 16.56 8.62
N ALA A 571 8.06 16.13 9.81
CA ALA A 571 8.87 16.13 11.02
C ALA A 571 10.14 15.28 10.86
N ASP A 572 10.06 14.11 10.22
CA ASP A 572 11.23 13.28 9.89
C ASP A 572 12.24 14.03 9.01
N TYR A 573 11.78 14.69 7.93
CA TYR A 573 12.65 15.55 7.09
C TYR A 573 13.28 16.70 7.87
N PHE A 574 12.59 17.27 8.85
CA PHE A 574 13.16 18.32 9.72
C PHE A 574 14.05 17.78 10.85
N GLY A 575 14.22 16.45 10.99
CA GLY A 575 14.91 15.84 12.13
C GLY A 575 14.20 16.05 13.48
N MET A 576 12.88 16.27 13.43
CA MET A 576 12.03 16.45 14.60
C MET A 576 11.48 15.10 15.07
N PRO A 577 11.19 14.93 16.38
CA PRO A 577 10.53 13.72 16.87
C PRO A 577 9.17 13.50 16.21
N ALA A 578 8.98 12.33 15.61
CA ALA A 578 7.72 11.90 15.00
C ALA A 578 7.33 10.52 15.51
N SER A 579 6.03 10.26 15.56
CA SER A 579 5.47 8.98 16.03
C SER A 579 4.55 8.41 14.96
N ALA A 580 5.14 7.82 13.92
CA ALA A 580 4.46 7.01 12.91
C ALA A 580 5.37 5.83 12.51
N GLU A 581 4.83 4.94 11.67
CA GLU A 581 5.58 3.78 11.22
C GLU A 581 6.72 4.16 10.28
N HIS A 582 7.86 3.53 10.50
CA HIS A 582 9.06 3.67 9.68
C HIS A 582 9.11 2.52 8.69
N LEU A 583 9.90 2.67 7.63
CA LEU A 583 10.33 1.51 6.84
C LEU A 583 11.03 0.50 7.76
N ARG A 584 11.10 -0.76 7.31
CA ARG A 584 11.84 -1.83 8.00
C ARG A 584 12.63 -2.63 6.99
N LEU A 585 13.87 -2.91 7.32
CA LEU A 585 14.72 -3.86 6.62
C LEU A 585 15.23 -4.87 7.63
N PHE A 586 14.89 -6.13 7.40
CA PHE A 586 15.26 -7.28 8.19
C PHE A 586 16.31 -8.05 7.39
N ARG A 587 17.56 -8.03 7.86
CA ARG A 587 18.63 -8.80 7.22
C ARG A 587 18.62 -10.23 7.73
N ASN A 588 18.65 -11.19 6.84
CA ASN A 588 18.72 -12.61 7.17
C ASN A 588 20.14 -12.96 7.67
N ASP A 589 20.26 -13.67 8.78
CA ASP A 589 21.57 -14.03 9.35
C ASP A 589 22.11 -15.39 8.85
N GLY A 590 21.39 -16.03 7.94
CA GLY A 590 21.70 -17.35 7.40
C GLY A 590 21.48 -18.51 8.37
N THR A 591 20.83 -18.25 9.52
CA THR A 591 20.45 -19.28 10.50
C THR A 591 18.93 -19.48 10.60
N GLY A 592 18.17 -18.79 9.74
CA GLY A 592 16.72 -18.75 9.77
C GLY A 592 16.15 -17.65 10.67
N HIS A 593 16.99 -16.71 11.14
CA HIS A 593 16.58 -15.54 11.90
C HIS A 593 16.90 -14.25 11.15
N PHE A 594 16.24 -13.16 11.55
CA PHE A 594 16.46 -11.84 10.96
C PHE A 594 16.84 -10.79 12.01
N ASP A 595 17.79 -9.94 11.65
CA ASP A 595 18.16 -8.74 12.38
C ASP A 595 17.45 -7.51 11.80
N ASP A 596 16.81 -6.69 12.63
CA ASP A 596 16.29 -5.37 12.22
C ASP A 596 17.46 -4.39 12.03
N VAL A 597 17.98 -4.31 10.80
CA VAL A 597 19.10 -3.46 10.39
C VAL A 597 18.65 -2.09 9.87
N THR A 598 17.36 -1.77 9.96
CA THR A 598 16.75 -0.56 9.36
C THR A 598 17.54 0.73 9.63
N LYS A 599 18.00 0.94 10.87
CA LYS A 599 18.76 2.15 11.24
C LYS A 599 20.19 2.14 10.70
N GLU A 600 20.84 0.98 10.78
CA GLU A 600 22.21 0.79 10.27
C GLU A 600 22.25 1.03 8.76
N MET A 601 21.25 0.51 8.06
CA MET A 601 21.10 0.64 6.61
C MET A 601 20.54 2.00 6.16
N GLY A 602 20.32 2.96 7.07
CA GLY A 602 19.88 4.31 6.69
C GLY A 602 18.42 4.42 6.23
N LEU A 603 17.57 3.42 6.51
CA LEU A 603 16.17 3.38 6.08
C LEU A 603 15.17 3.73 7.20
N TYR A 604 15.63 4.13 8.38
CA TYR A 604 14.75 4.44 9.53
C TYR A 604 14.03 5.78 9.36
N HIS A 605 13.12 5.81 8.40
CA HIS A 605 12.44 6.98 7.88
C HIS A 605 10.94 6.76 7.73
N ILE A 606 10.17 7.83 7.83
CA ILE A 606 8.70 7.81 7.64
C ILE A 606 8.42 8.31 6.22
N ARG A 607 7.96 7.41 5.33
CA ARG A 607 7.74 7.72 3.90
C ARG A 607 6.35 7.40 3.35
N LEU A 608 5.57 6.57 4.04
CA LEU A 608 4.21 6.16 3.64
C LEU A 608 4.13 5.56 2.21
N PRO A 609 4.98 4.59 1.83
CA PRO A 609 4.85 3.95 0.52
C PRO A 609 3.69 2.95 0.50
N MET A 610 2.93 2.97 -0.60
CA MET A 610 1.89 1.97 -0.87
C MET A 610 2.36 1.00 -1.94
N GLY A 611 2.76 1.51 -3.10
CA GLY A 611 3.48 0.71 -4.07
C GLY A 611 4.93 1.13 -4.11
N ALA A 612 5.78 0.16 -4.38
CA ALA A 612 7.22 0.30 -4.31
C ALA A 612 7.84 -0.95 -4.93
N ASN A 613 9.06 -0.80 -5.43
CA ASN A 613 9.80 -1.89 -6.05
C ASN A 613 11.31 -1.60 -5.99
N TYR A 614 12.11 -2.52 -6.51
CA TYR A 614 13.56 -2.43 -6.57
C TYR A 614 14.11 -2.81 -7.94
N GLY A 615 15.34 -2.36 -8.18
CA GLY A 615 16.10 -2.57 -9.40
C GLY A 615 17.51 -2.00 -9.24
N ASP A 616 18.46 -2.44 -10.04
CA ASP A 616 19.85 -1.99 -10.02
C ASP A 616 20.02 -0.89 -11.06
N VAL A 617 19.90 0.38 -10.66
CA VAL A 617 19.80 1.49 -11.62
C VAL A 617 21.15 2.01 -12.09
N ASP A 618 22.23 1.67 -11.38
CA ASP A 618 23.59 2.06 -11.74
C ASP A 618 24.48 0.88 -12.12
N ASN A 619 23.89 -0.30 -12.27
CA ASN A 619 24.51 -1.56 -12.66
C ASN A 619 25.68 -1.96 -11.75
N ASP A 620 25.69 -1.56 -10.49
CA ASP A 620 26.75 -1.89 -9.54
C ASP A 620 26.57 -3.29 -8.89
N GLY A 621 25.50 -3.99 -9.22
CA GLY A 621 25.16 -5.32 -8.71
C GLY A 621 24.50 -5.32 -7.34
N PHE A 622 24.09 -4.16 -6.81
CA PHE A 622 23.33 -4.04 -5.57
C PHE A 622 21.99 -3.32 -5.83
N PRO A 623 20.85 -4.01 -5.72
CA PRO A 623 19.55 -3.41 -6.01
C PRO A 623 19.25 -2.17 -5.15
N ASP A 624 18.79 -1.12 -5.83
CA ASP A 624 18.27 0.14 -5.31
C ASP A 624 16.74 0.06 -5.10
N ILE A 625 16.16 1.09 -4.46
CA ILE A 625 14.74 1.09 -4.12
C ILE A 625 14.07 2.37 -4.61
N TYR A 626 12.91 2.24 -5.26
CA TYR A 626 12.03 3.37 -5.53
C TYR A 626 10.66 3.17 -4.87
N LEU A 627 10.24 4.19 -4.11
CA LEU A 627 9.07 4.18 -3.27
C LEU A 627 8.00 5.13 -3.83
N GLY A 628 6.87 4.57 -4.26
CA GLY A 628 5.64 5.31 -4.53
C GLY A 628 4.97 5.71 -3.22
N THR A 629 5.10 6.99 -2.85
CA THR A 629 4.65 7.52 -1.56
C THR A 629 3.30 8.22 -1.67
N GLY A 630 2.56 8.29 -0.56
CA GLY A 630 1.40 9.15 -0.45
C GLY A 630 0.31 8.63 0.48
N ALA A 631 -0.75 9.42 0.64
CA ALA A 631 -1.93 9.04 1.39
C ALA A 631 -3.19 9.73 0.86
N PRO A 632 -4.41 9.22 1.17
CA PRO A 632 -5.65 9.82 0.68
C PRO A 632 -5.86 11.32 0.97
N PRO A 633 -5.43 11.90 2.12
CA PRO A 633 -5.59 13.33 2.38
C PRO A 633 -4.90 14.24 1.35
N TYR A 634 -5.59 15.31 0.92
CA TYR A 634 -5.16 16.24 -0.14
C TYR A 634 -3.96 17.11 0.24
N ASP A 635 -3.63 17.21 1.52
CA ASP A 635 -2.44 17.90 1.99
C ASP A 635 -1.19 17.02 1.93
N THR A 636 -1.30 15.73 1.61
CA THR A 636 -0.16 14.80 1.52
C THR A 636 0.58 14.96 0.19
N LEU A 637 1.26 16.09 0.04
CA LEU A 637 2.18 16.40 -1.04
C LEU A 637 3.61 16.11 -0.59
N ILE A 638 4.08 14.90 -0.80
CA ILE A 638 5.41 14.43 -0.42
C ILE A 638 6.06 13.76 -1.65
N PRO A 639 7.39 13.82 -1.79
CA PRO A 639 8.04 13.20 -2.94
C PRO A 639 8.01 11.68 -2.83
N ASN A 640 7.75 11.01 -3.95
CA ASN A 640 8.25 9.65 -4.17
C ASN A 640 9.76 9.62 -3.95
N VAL A 641 10.29 8.53 -3.40
CA VAL A 641 11.66 8.52 -2.87
C VAL A 641 12.48 7.42 -3.51
N MET A 642 13.69 7.76 -3.93
CA MET A 642 14.68 6.83 -4.44
C MET A 642 15.85 6.73 -3.48
N TYR A 643 16.17 5.49 -3.11
CA TYR A 643 17.31 5.16 -2.27
C TYR A 643 18.30 4.33 -3.06
N ARG A 644 19.55 4.82 -3.14
CA ARG A 644 20.65 4.07 -3.72
C ARG A 644 21.30 3.15 -2.68
N ASN A 645 21.53 1.90 -3.01
CA ASN A 645 22.26 0.94 -2.19
C ASN A 645 23.77 1.16 -2.36
N GLU A 646 24.49 1.56 -1.31
CA GLU A 646 25.94 1.70 -1.37
C GLU A 646 26.60 0.37 -0.99
N MET A 647 26.67 -0.55 -1.96
CA MET A 647 27.38 -1.83 -1.86
C MET A 647 26.95 -2.72 -0.69
N GLY A 648 25.64 -2.83 -0.45
CA GLY A 648 25.08 -3.66 0.62
C GLY A 648 25.28 -3.11 2.04
N LYS A 649 25.88 -1.93 2.20
CA LYS A 649 26.23 -1.38 3.52
C LYS A 649 25.20 -0.42 4.07
N ARG A 650 24.50 0.31 3.20
CA ARG A 650 23.47 1.29 3.55
C ARG A 650 22.77 1.81 2.31
N PHE A 651 21.59 2.38 2.53
CA PHE A 651 20.84 3.14 1.55
C PHE A 651 21.04 4.65 1.74
N VAL A 652 21.07 5.39 0.62
CA VAL A 652 21.17 6.85 0.62
C VAL A 652 20.11 7.46 -0.28
N ASP A 653 19.41 8.47 0.25
CA ASP A 653 18.40 9.21 -0.51
C ASP A 653 19.04 10.05 -1.63
N ILE A 654 18.73 9.69 -2.87
CA ILE A 654 19.20 10.37 -4.09
C ILE A 654 18.08 11.12 -4.82
N THR A 655 16.87 11.17 -4.25
CA THR A 655 15.62 11.62 -4.88
C THR A 655 15.74 12.97 -5.61
N ALA A 656 16.30 13.98 -4.93
CA ALA A 656 16.41 15.33 -5.48
C ALA A 656 17.48 15.43 -6.58
N SER A 657 18.59 14.70 -6.42
CA SER A 657 19.68 14.66 -7.39
C SER A 657 19.31 13.89 -8.65
N ALA A 658 18.67 12.73 -8.50
CA ALA A 658 18.21 11.87 -9.59
C ALA A 658 17.01 12.46 -10.33
N GLY A 659 16.29 13.42 -9.73
CA GLY A 659 15.17 14.09 -10.38
C GLY A 659 13.91 13.22 -10.49
N VAL A 660 13.72 12.31 -9.53
CA VAL A 660 12.58 11.35 -9.51
C VAL A 660 11.57 11.66 -8.40
N GLY A 661 11.74 12.79 -7.69
CA GLY A 661 10.96 13.18 -6.51
C GLY A 661 9.52 13.63 -6.80
N HIS A 662 8.73 12.82 -7.51
CA HIS A 662 7.39 13.21 -7.91
C HIS A 662 6.47 13.47 -6.70
N LEU A 663 5.84 14.64 -6.62
CA LEU A 663 5.06 15.12 -5.46
C LEU A 663 3.64 14.55 -5.39
N GLN A 664 3.18 13.88 -6.45
CA GLN A 664 1.90 13.17 -6.45
C GLN A 664 2.03 11.76 -5.93
N LYS A 665 0.86 11.21 -5.57
CA LYS A 665 0.75 9.88 -4.96
C LYS A 665 1.20 8.81 -5.95
N GLY A 666 2.34 8.18 -5.68
CA GLY A 666 2.81 7.01 -6.42
C GLY A 666 2.12 5.74 -5.93
N HIS A 667 1.73 4.88 -6.87
CA HIS A 667 1.21 3.54 -6.57
C HIS A 667 2.13 2.52 -7.20
N ALA A 668 1.79 1.89 -8.32
CA ALA A 668 2.60 0.84 -8.88
C ALA A 668 3.93 1.36 -9.45
N ILE A 669 5.02 0.65 -9.14
CA ILE A 669 6.38 0.92 -9.61
C ILE A 669 6.87 -0.34 -10.34
N ALA A 670 7.37 -0.18 -11.56
CA ALA A 670 8.00 -1.26 -12.33
C ALA A 670 9.36 -0.79 -12.87
N PHE A 671 10.35 -1.67 -12.74
CA PHE A 671 11.68 -1.51 -13.32
C PHE A 671 11.82 -2.42 -14.53
N GLY A 672 12.58 -1.97 -15.53
CA GLY A 672 12.96 -2.79 -16.68
C GLY A 672 13.76 -2.00 -17.71
N ASP A 673 14.59 -2.68 -18.46
CA ASP A 673 15.37 -2.11 -19.57
C ASP A 673 14.47 -2.02 -20.82
N LEU A 674 13.75 -0.89 -20.96
CA LEU A 674 12.72 -0.71 -22.00
C LEU A 674 13.31 -0.42 -23.38
N ASP A 675 14.54 0.08 -23.46
CA ASP A 675 15.23 0.37 -24.72
C ASP A 675 16.38 -0.60 -25.06
N ASN A 676 16.55 -1.67 -24.28
CA ASN A 676 17.57 -2.70 -24.44
C ASN A 676 18.99 -2.11 -24.46
N ASP A 677 19.26 -1.13 -23.60
CA ASP A 677 20.57 -0.51 -23.48
C ASP A 677 21.39 -0.91 -22.27
N GLY A 678 20.78 -1.67 -21.37
CA GLY A 678 21.42 -2.28 -20.23
C GLY A 678 21.21 -1.56 -18.91
N ASP A 679 20.49 -0.45 -18.88
CA ASP A 679 20.07 0.18 -17.64
C ASP A 679 18.55 0.16 -17.46
N GLN A 680 18.11 -0.03 -16.22
CA GLN A 680 16.70 -0.13 -15.92
C GLN A 680 16.07 1.27 -15.87
N ASP A 681 15.00 1.44 -16.65
CA ASP A 681 14.07 2.56 -16.56
C ASP A 681 13.02 2.32 -15.47
N ILE A 682 12.36 3.38 -15.03
CA ILE A 682 11.36 3.32 -13.95
C ILE A 682 10.01 3.84 -14.42
N PHE A 683 9.04 2.95 -14.55
CA PHE A 683 7.65 3.35 -14.77
C PHE A 683 6.90 3.47 -13.44
N ALA A 684 6.15 4.56 -13.27
CA ALA A 684 5.33 4.81 -12.10
C ALA A 684 3.87 5.12 -12.50
N GLN A 685 2.96 4.30 -11.99
CA GLN A 685 1.53 4.54 -12.04
C GLN A 685 1.14 5.53 -10.94
N MET A 686 0.53 6.65 -11.33
CA MET A 686 0.35 7.83 -10.46
C MET A 686 -1.12 8.17 -10.24
N GLY A 687 -1.38 8.93 -9.18
CA GLY A 687 -2.71 9.44 -8.84
C GLY A 687 -3.24 8.86 -7.53
N GLY A 688 -4.23 9.52 -6.93
CA GLY A 688 -4.82 9.13 -5.64
C GLY A 688 -6.08 8.29 -5.73
N ALA A 689 -6.65 7.98 -4.57
CA ALA A 689 -7.88 7.19 -4.44
C ALA A 689 -9.18 7.95 -4.80
N TYR A 690 -9.11 9.29 -4.90
CA TYR A 690 -10.26 10.17 -5.12
C TYR A 690 -10.21 10.79 -6.52
N PRO A 691 -11.35 11.03 -7.20
CA PRO A 691 -11.38 11.64 -8.52
C PRO A 691 -10.59 12.95 -8.67
N GLY A 692 -10.57 13.80 -7.64
CA GLY A 692 -9.79 15.05 -7.65
C GLY A 692 -8.29 14.90 -7.42
N ASP A 693 -7.80 13.68 -7.21
CA ASP A 693 -6.37 13.35 -7.07
C ASP A 693 -5.83 12.56 -8.27
N GLY A 694 -6.58 12.49 -9.38
CA GLY A 694 -6.06 11.88 -10.60
C GLY A 694 -4.79 12.57 -11.09
N PHE A 695 -3.89 11.80 -11.70
CA PHE A 695 -2.63 12.32 -12.22
C PHE A 695 -2.12 11.53 -13.42
N HIS A 696 -1.17 12.12 -14.15
CA HIS A 696 -0.46 11.51 -15.26
C HIS A 696 0.60 10.52 -14.77
N ASN A 697 0.68 9.33 -15.36
CA ASN A 697 1.78 8.39 -15.10
C ASN A 697 3.13 8.99 -15.52
N ALA A 698 4.23 8.47 -14.94
CA ALA A 698 5.58 8.90 -15.24
C ALA A 698 6.43 7.72 -15.74
N LEU A 699 7.38 8.01 -16.64
CA LEU A 699 8.41 7.07 -17.09
C LEU A 699 9.75 7.78 -16.99
N PHE A 700 10.54 7.41 -15.99
CA PHE A 700 11.87 7.96 -15.76
C PHE A 700 12.89 7.16 -16.59
N GLU A 701 13.32 7.75 -17.70
CA GLU A 701 14.43 7.26 -18.52
C GLU A 701 15.73 7.38 -17.74
N ASN A 702 16.43 6.26 -17.62
CA ASN A 702 17.74 6.20 -17.02
C ASN A 702 18.79 6.74 -18.02
N PRO A 703 19.66 7.68 -17.60
CA PRO A 703 20.65 8.27 -18.51
C PRO A 703 21.86 7.38 -18.79
N GLY A 704 21.87 6.14 -18.29
CA GLY A 704 23.00 5.22 -18.36
C GLY A 704 24.15 5.51 -17.40
N ASN A 705 25.04 4.54 -17.33
CA ASN A 705 26.23 4.55 -16.49
C ASN A 705 27.42 3.87 -17.21
N SER A 706 28.56 3.72 -16.51
CA SER A 706 29.77 3.10 -17.08
C SER A 706 30.00 1.65 -16.62
N ASN A 707 29.10 1.12 -15.79
CA ASN A 707 29.16 -0.27 -15.35
C ASN A 707 28.57 -1.18 -16.43
N HIS A 708 28.94 -2.44 -16.34
CA HIS A 708 28.52 -3.53 -17.21
C HIS A 708 27.32 -4.25 -16.62
N TRP A 709 26.58 -4.95 -17.46
CA TRP A 709 25.33 -5.60 -17.10
C TRP A 709 25.18 -6.96 -17.81
N ILE A 710 24.19 -7.75 -17.38
CA ILE A 710 23.69 -8.90 -18.12
C ILE A 710 22.20 -9.05 -17.89
N THR A 711 21.45 -9.32 -18.96
CA THR A 711 20.03 -9.68 -18.85
C THR A 711 19.86 -11.17 -19.09
N ILE A 712 19.20 -11.85 -18.16
CA ILE A 712 19.01 -13.31 -18.18
C ILE A 712 17.53 -13.64 -18.25
N ARG A 713 17.12 -14.27 -19.36
CA ARG A 713 15.79 -14.87 -19.54
C ARG A 713 15.86 -16.36 -19.23
N LEU A 714 15.06 -16.84 -18.28
CA LEU A 714 14.98 -18.26 -17.93
C LEU A 714 13.77 -18.92 -18.63
N VAL A 715 13.99 -20.13 -19.14
CA VAL A 715 12.92 -20.97 -19.71
C VAL A 715 12.89 -22.30 -18.98
N GLY A 716 11.91 -22.46 -18.08
CA GLY A 716 11.66 -23.70 -17.35
C GLY A 716 11.10 -24.81 -18.23
N VAL A 717 11.38 -26.07 -17.88
CA VAL A 717 10.89 -27.28 -18.56
C VAL A 717 10.13 -28.18 -17.59
N GLN A 718 10.76 -28.49 -16.46
CA GLN A 718 10.12 -29.10 -15.29
C GLN A 718 9.66 -28.02 -14.31
N SER A 719 10.50 -26.99 -14.15
CA SER A 719 10.12 -25.78 -13.43
C SER A 719 9.13 -24.96 -14.25
N ASN A 720 8.37 -24.07 -13.59
CA ASN A 720 7.44 -23.18 -14.27
C ASN A 720 8.13 -22.40 -15.41
N ARG A 721 7.38 -22.12 -16.48
CA ARG A 721 7.93 -21.69 -17.77
C ARG A 721 8.84 -20.47 -17.70
N PHE A 722 8.56 -19.51 -16.84
CA PHE A 722 9.35 -18.28 -16.65
C PHE A 722 10.35 -18.35 -15.49
N GLY A 723 10.49 -19.53 -14.86
CA GLY A 723 11.49 -19.77 -13.83
C GLY A 723 11.25 -19.02 -12.52
N ILE A 724 10.03 -18.58 -12.21
CA ILE A 724 9.70 -17.90 -10.94
C ILE A 724 10.17 -18.78 -9.77
N GLY A 725 10.95 -18.20 -8.86
CA GLY A 725 11.59 -18.88 -7.72
C GLY A 725 12.99 -19.46 -8.02
N ALA A 726 13.44 -19.46 -9.28
CA ALA A 726 14.81 -19.87 -9.62
C ALA A 726 15.84 -18.88 -9.06
N LYS A 727 16.98 -19.40 -8.60
CA LYS A 727 18.05 -18.59 -8.03
C LYS A 727 19.22 -18.49 -9.01
N ILE A 728 19.67 -17.28 -9.27
CA ILE A 728 20.82 -16.96 -10.13
C ILE A 728 21.97 -16.52 -9.24
N LYS A 729 23.15 -17.09 -9.49
CA LYS A 729 24.41 -16.66 -8.86
C LYS A 729 25.43 -16.34 -9.95
N LEU A 730 26.00 -15.14 -9.89
CA LEU A 730 27.12 -14.74 -10.72
C LEU A 730 28.39 -14.67 -9.87
N ILE A 731 29.52 -15.11 -10.40
CA ILE A 731 30.85 -14.84 -9.85
C ILE A 731 31.56 -13.94 -10.85
N VAL A 732 31.92 -12.73 -10.42
CA VAL A 732 32.51 -11.70 -11.28
C VAL A 732 33.86 -11.26 -10.73
N ASP A 733 34.77 -10.86 -11.62
CA ASP A 733 36.07 -10.28 -11.26
C ASP A 733 36.02 -8.76 -11.45
N SER A 734 35.87 -8.04 -10.35
CA SER A 734 35.83 -6.57 -10.32
C SER A 734 37.21 -5.99 -9.99
N GLN A 735 37.40 -4.67 -10.10
CA GLN A 735 38.64 -4.04 -9.60
C GLN A 735 38.83 -4.22 -8.09
N GLU A 736 37.75 -4.37 -7.33
CA GLU A 736 37.79 -4.62 -5.88
C GLU A 736 38.04 -6.09 -5.54
N GLY A 737 38.08 -6.97 -6.55
CA GLY A 737 38.32 -8.39 -6.46
C GLY A 737 37.14 -9.23 -6.91
N GLU A 738 37.24 -10.53 -6.67
CA GLU A 738 36.16 -11.47 -6.97
C GLU A 738 35.01 -11.30 -5.98
N ARG A 739 33.78 -11.17 -6.50
CA ARG A 739 32.57 -11.12 -5.69
C ARG A 739 31.46 -11.97 -6.30
N SER A 740 30.50 -12.36 -5.46
CA SER A 740 29.27 -13.01 -5.91
C SER A 740 28.15 -11.98 -6.01
N ILE A 741 27.24 -12.17 -6.97
CA ILE A 741 26.00 -11.41 -7.10
C ILE A 741 24.87 -12.44 -7.13
N PHE A 742 23.82 -12.22 -6.35
CA PHE A 742 22.70 -13.14 -6.21
C PHE A 742 21.41 -12.48 -6.66
N ASN A 743 20.58 -13.25 -7.34
CA ASN A 743 19.25 -12.80 -7.71
C ASN A 743 18.25 -13.97 -7.68
N THR A 744 16.98 -13.70 -7.41
CA THR A 744 15.91 -14.70 -7.44
C THR A 744 14.84 -14.24 -8.40
N VAL A 745 14.48 -15.10 -9.36
CA VAL A 745 13.48 -14.75 -10.37
C VAL A 745 12.12 -14.56 -9.72
N GLY A 746 11.61 -13.36 -9.89
CA GLY A 746 10.29 -12.93 -9.45
C GLY A 746 10.08 -11.51 -9.93
N SER A 747 8.84 -11.07 -9.96
CA SER A 747 8.52 -9.72 -10.43
C SER A 747 8.63 -8.64 -9.34
N GLY A 748 8.84 -9.05 -8.08
CA GLY A 748 8.92 -8.15 -6.93
C GLY A 748 7.68 -7.27 -6.78
N GLY A 749 7.88 -6.12 -6.14
CA GLY A 749 6.93 -5.00 -6.22
C GLY A 749 5.69 -5.06 -5.34
N SER A 750 4.95 -3.95 -5.35
CA SER A 750 3.63 -3.81 -4.76
C SER A 750 2.78 -2.90 -5.63
N PHE A 751 1.51 -3.25 -5.81
CA PHE A 751 0.61 -2.69 -6.82
C PHE A 751 1.03 -2.99 -8.27
N GLY A 752 2.09 -3.75 -8.49
CA GLY A 752 2.61 -4.02 -9.82
C GLY A 752 3.73 -5.03 -9.79
N ALA A 753 4.36 -5.20 -10.94
CA ALA A 753 5.38 -6.20 -11.21
C ALA A 753 6.42 -5.64 -12.21
N SER A 754 7.70 -5.81 -11.91
CA SER A 754 8.80 -5.66 -12.89
C SER A 754 8.84 -6.87 -13.84
N SER A 755 9.69 -6.81 -14.87
CA SER A 755 9.87 -7.95 -15.79
C SER A 755 10.37 -9.19 -15.05
N LEU A 756 9.97 -10.36 -15.54
CA LEU A 756 10.50 -11.65 -15.11
C LEU A 756 11.88 -11.95 -15.71
N GLN A 757 12.30 -11.25 -16.76
CA GLN A 757 13.70 -11.27 -17.17
C GLN A 757 14.55 -10.60 -16.08
N GLN A 758 15.74 -11.10 -15.83
CA GLN A 758 16.59 -10.59 -14.76
C GLN A 758 17.68 -9.69 -15.34
N GLU A 759 17.50 -8.37 -15.26
CA GLU A 759 18.56 -7.39 -15.56
C GLU A 759 19.46 -7.22 -14.33
N ILE A 760 20.72 -7.62 -14.44
CA ILE A 760 21.68 -7.67 -13.33
C ILE A 760 22.91 -6.85 -13.70
N GLY A 761 23.22 -5.82 -12.91
CA GLY A 761 24.49 -5.13 -12.99
C GLY A 761 25.64 -6.01 -12.50
N VAL A 762 26.79 -5.90 -13.14
CA VAL A 762 28.02 -6.62 -12.76
C VAL A 762 29.16 -5.69 -12.38
N GLY A 763 28.88 -4.38 -12.26
CA GLY A 763 29.85 -3.35 -11.94
C GLY A 763 30.88 -3.18 -13.05
N ASP A 764 32.15 -3.08 -12.70
CA ASP A 764 33.25 -2.92 -13.66
C ASP A 764 33.82 -4.24 -14.22
N ALA A 765 33.16 -5.36 -13.93
CA ALA A 765 33.58 -6.66 -14.40
C ALA A 765 33.42 -6.77 -15.93
N ASN A 766 34.48 -7.22 -16.61
CA ASN A 766 34.47 -7.42 -18.07
C ASN A 766 34.05 -8.85 -18.47
N LEU A 767 33.87 -9.73 -17.48
CA LEU A 767 33.56 -11.14 -17.67
C LEU A 767 32.90 -11.69 -16.41
N ILE A 768 31.87 -12.52 -16.58
CA ILE A 768 31.29 -13.35 -15.52
C ILE A 768 32.03 -14.69 -15.56
N LYS A 769 32.83 -14.98 -14.53
CA LYS A 769 33.62 -16.22 -14.41
C LYS A 769 32.72 -17.44 -14.37
N GLU A 770 31.70 -17.39 -13.53
CA GLU A 770 30.71 -18.46 -13.38
C GLU A 770 29.31 -17.86 -13.26
N LEU A 771 28.37 -18.40 -14.05
CA LEU A 771 26.93 -18.18 -13.90
C LEU A 771 26.31 -19.52 -13.49
N GLU A 772 25.63 -19.55 -12.35
CA GLU A 772 24.86 -20.70 -11.88
C GLU A 772 23.37 -20.36 -11.81
N VAL A 773 22.52 -21.26 -12.28
CA VAL A 773 21.07 -21.23 -12.09
C VAL A 773 20.66 -22.46 -11.27
N TYR A 774 19.96 -22.23 -10.15
CA TYR A 774 19.25 -23.27 -9.40
C TYR A 774 17.77 -23.28 -9.80
N TRP A 775 17.30 -24.44 -10.25
CA TRP A 775 15.93 -24.68 -10.67
C TRP A 775 15.15 -25.38 -9.54
N PRO A 776 14.09 -24.75 -8.98
CA PRO A 776 13.46 -25.23 -7.75
C PRO A 776 12.71 -26.55 -7.97
N SER A 777 11.82 -26.64 -8.96
CA SER A 777 10.94 -27.80 -9.15
C SER A 777 11.71 -29.06 -9.58
N SER A 778 12.80 -28.93 -10.35
CA SER A 778 13.68 -30.06 -10.68
C SER A 778 14.76 -30.33 -9.64
N ASN A 779 14.98 -29.40 -8.71
CA ASN A 779 16.08 -29.40 -7.75
C ASN A 779 17.45 -29.65 -8.43
N THR A 780 17.74 -28.89 -9.48
CA THR A 780 18.98 -29.02 -10.26
C THR A 780 19.75 -27.70 -10.32
N ARG A 781 21.07 -27.80 -10.55
CA ARG A 781 21.95 -26.65 -10.79
C ARG A 781 22.59 -26.75 -12.16
N GLN A 782 22.54 -25.66 -12.90
CA GLN A 782 23.10 -25.52 -14.24
C GLN A 782 24.17 -24.42 -14.21
N ARG A 783 25.35 -24.68 -14.78
CA ARG A 783 26.50 -23.78 -14.69
C ARG A 783 27.09 -23.46 -16.05
N PHE A 784 27.51 -22.22 -16.21
CA PHE A 784 28.22 -21.72 -17.38
C PHE A 784 29.47 -20.98 -16.93
N GLN A 785 30.54 -21.06 -17.72
CA GLN A 785 31.83 -20.44 -17.43
C GLN A 785 32.14 -19.40 -18.49
N ASP A 786 32.92 -18.39 -18.12
CA ASP A 786 33.42 -17.34 -19.02
C ASP A 786 32.28 -16.68 -19.84
N VAL A 787 31.19 -16.30 -19.16
CA VAL A 787 30.03 -15.65 -19.77
C VAL A 787 30.35 -14.16 -19.99
N GLY A 788 30.15 -13.67 -21.21
CA GLY A 788 30.34 -12.26 -21.54
C GLY A 788 29.35 -11.33 -20.83
N VAL A 789 29.68 -10.04 -20.77
CA VAL A 789 28.82 -8.96 -20.25
C VAL A 789 28.23 -8.16 -21.40
N ASP A 790 27.36 -7.20 -21.09
CA ASP A 790 26.68 -6.28 -22.02
C ASP A 790 25.86 -7.01 -23.09
N GLN A 791 25.10 -8.02 -22.65
CA GLN A 791 24.30 -8.86 -23.52
C GLN A 791 23.06 -9.41 -22.84
N ILE A 792 22.08 -9.80 -23.66
CA ILE A 792 20.88 -10.51 -23.24
C ILE A 792 21.05 -11.99 -23.59
N ILE A 793 20.82 -12.88 -22.63
CA ILE A 793 20.92 -14.33 -22.83
C ILE A 793 19.65 -15.04 -22.41
N GLU A 794 19.37 -16.18 -23.06
CA GLU A 794 18.30 -17.11 -22.70
C GLU A 794 18.92 -18.44 -22.24
N ILE A 795 18.47 -18.92 -21.07
CA ILE A 795 18.88 -20.20 -20.48
C ILE A 795 17.65 -21.09 -20.36
N THR A 796 17.62 -22.18 -21.13
CA THR A 796 16.63 -23.23 -20.97
C THR A 796 17.10 -24.25 -19.93
N GLU A 797 16.20 -24.64 -19.03
CA GLU A 797 16.46 -25.64 -17.99
C GLU A 797 17.04 -26.93 -18.60
N SER A 798 18.12 -27.44 -18.00
CA SER A 798 18.87 -28.63 -18.43
C SER A 798 19.60 -28.55 -19.78
N ALA A 799 19.58 -27.41 -20.49
CA ALA A 799 20.36 -27.24 -21.71
C ALA A 799 21.87 -27.16 -21.42
N GLU A 800 22.72 -27.69 -22.30
CA GLU A 800 24.19 -27.62 -22.09
C GLU A 800 24.77 -26.23 -22.41
N THR A 801 24.04 -25.39 -23.15
CA THR A 801 24.47 -24.07 -23.61
C THR A 801 23.34 -23.05 -23.47
N TYR A 802 23.68 -21.78 -23.24
CA TYR A 802 22.76 -20.65 -23.34
C TYR A 802 22.72 -20.09 -24.77
N ARG A 803 21.69 -19.30 -25.09
CA ARG A 803 21.56 -18.57 -26.36
C ARG A 803 21.74 -17.08 -26.11
N VAL A 804 22.58 -16.41 -26.89
CA VAL A 804 22.64 -14.94 -26.91
C VAL A 804 21.48 -14.43 -27.78
N LEU A 805 20.71 -13.48 -27.27
CA LEU A 805 19.62 -12.85 -28.00
C LEU A 805 20.14 -11.57 -28.68
N ASP A 806 19.81 -11.39 -29.96
CA ASP A 806 20.18 -10.21 -30.75
C ASP A 806 19.07 -9.15 -30.67
N ASN A 807 18.70 -8.78 -29.44
CA ASN A 807 17.72 -7.72 -29.21
C ASN A 807 18.41 -6.39 -29.51
N LYS A 808 17.76 -5.61 -30.36
CA LYS A 808 18.32 -4.36 -30.84
C LYS A 808 18.12 -3.28 -29.76
N ARG A 809 19.22 -2.65 -29.31
CA ARG A 809 19.15 -1.38 -28.58
C ARG A 809 18.38 -0.35 -29.40
N ILE A 810 17.39 0.28 -28.78
CA ILE A 810 16.64 1.39 -29.36
C ILE A 810 16.99 2.68 -28.64
N GLN A 811 16.39 3.77 -29.10
CA GLN A 811 16.54 5.08 -28.50
C GLN A 811 15.15 5.66 -28.49
N PHE A 812 14.67 6.12 -27.34
CA PHE A 812 13.34 6.70 -27.29
C PHE A 812 13.23 7.87 -28.26
N SER A 813 12.25 7.75 -29.15
CA SER A 813 11.97 8.79 -30.12
C SER A 813 11.41 9.99 -29.36
N LYS A 814 12.06 11.15 -29.49
CA LYS A 814 11.42 12.40 -29.07
C LYS A 814 10.15 12.52 -29.91
N ALA A 815 8.97 12.52 -29.28
CA ALA A 815 7.76 12.91 -29.99
C ALA A 815 8.06 14.24 -30.66
N THR A 816 8.05 14.22 -31.99
CA THR A 816 8.12 15.45 -32.76
C THR A 816 6.84 16.17 -32.40
N SER A 817 6.93 17.22 -31.58
CA SER A 817 5.80 18.00 -31.07
C SER A 817 4.70 18.04 -32.13
N LEU A 818 3.62 17.27 -31.91
CA LEU A 818 2.43 17.38 -32.75
C LEU A 818 1.97 18.82 -32.58
N ALA A 819 2.25 19.63 -33.59
CA ALA A 819 1.88 21.02 -33.63
C ALA A 819 0.37 21.09 -33.35
N LYS A 820 0.01 21.66 -32.18
CA LYS A 820 -1.36 21.98 -31.78
C LYS A 820 -2.12 22.50 -33.01
N LYS A 821 -3.14 21.75 -33.43
CA LYS A 821 -4.17 22.23 -34.35
C LYS A 821 -5.45 22.46 -33.58
#